data_AF-A0AA36DWI5-F1
#
_entry.id   AF-A0AA36DWI5-F1
#
_cell.length_a   1.000
_cell.length_b   1.000
_cell.length_c   1.000
_cell.angle_alpha   90.00
_cell.angle_beta   90.00
_cell.angle_gamma   90.00
#
_symmetry.space_group_name_H-M   'P 1'
#
loop_
_entity.id
_entity.type
_entity.pdbx_description
1 polymer ?
#
loop_
_entity_poly.entity_id
_entity_poly.type
_entity_poly.pdbx_seq_one_letter_code
_entity_poly.pdbx_strand_id
1 'polypeptide(L)'
;MYLLLLLLYCASYVFAMLEKRQVEVGEEVTKVILQMPGYSPSKNDEYGVLPRKAPPGYIVAFEPFAVMDRIHHILIFGCTTPAYNSIWKGYDVCGAGLLPRVLYAWARNAPALFLPNNVAYSVGHEQDYIKYFVMQVHYARTFVGDVLDYSGVIIHMTQKKPPNFADVYLLGYTQPVPPGRHHLQLNVSCEYHGKADLHPFAFRTHTHGMGRVVSAYYKHEGHWKKLGIRYPLAPQIFQIIEHNPVIRKGDLIATTCRMDSHHKTVPTPIGPQEMCNYYMMYYYNSSEETPFPGDPFCIKNEGSEEMRKDYPVEGTLILPSKPTLERTSYATGIAFGVVEEGAHTSVGSVKIGQIAALSFIDDRTLVIFHRAERVWNKRSFDKYDVTIDKTPIADHVILIVSFIDGKLRLLKKLGKNKFYMPHGLHIDKDNFFYTTDAGSHTVAKWRLEGDDLELVWESGVKMKPGADDAHFCKPTAVVTNDEGVFVTDGYCNNRIVQLDSTSGKRMFEFGLSGPGHGTFNLPHDIVTSFPSNHLFVADRENGKVQEITTRGDFVLEWSSNLFSNIYSVDTHDDYVYMVPGRIDAGPARVYAGRAGTGLIEFSFAPTSRKFEHVHTLRVSPDGYRIAVGDNHGPTLFVFRIQPKRPTSFPRSPFMFSTSFYLFDAERWPLLMIPVIGCAMIIIGFVVCLRNGRERKVTKNHVTFDKKDYKALPLDKEDAVKLMSDNSDIEEP
;
A
#
# COMPACT_ATOMS: atom_id res chain seq x y z
N MET A 1 -33.38 -18.20 -33.37
CA MET A 1 -33.88 -18.44 -31.99
C MET A 1 -32.74 -18.71 -31.00
N TYR A 2 -31.87 -19.70 -31.25
CA TYR A 2 -30.70 -19.99 -30.40
C TYR A 2 -29.71 -18.82 -30.25
N LEU A 3 -29.45 -18.05 -31.32
CA LEU A 3 -28.56 -16.87 -31.26
C LEU A 3 -29.14 -15.73 -30.40
N LEU A 4 -30.48 -15.59 -30.39
CA LEU A 4 -31.19 -14.58 -29.60
C LEU A 4 -31.19 -14.94 -28.12
N LEU A 5 -31.34 -16.23 -27.80
CA LEU A 5 -31.21 -16.79 -26.45
C LEU A 5 -29.78 -16.64 -25.91
N LEU A 6 -28.76 -16.85 -26.75
CA LEU A 6 -27.36 -16.65 -26.35
C LEU A 6 -27.03 -15.17 -26.09
N LEU A 7 -27.55 -14.26 -26.92
CA LEU A 7 -27.38 -12.81 -26.73
C LEU A 7 -28.11 -12.29 -25.48
N LEU A 8 -29.31 -12.80 -25.19
CA LEU A 8 -30.04 -12.49 -23.96
C LEU A 8 -29.35 -13.08 -22.72
N TYR A 9 -28.79 -14.29 -22.83
CA TYR A 9 -28.02 -14.91 -21.76
C TYR A 9 -26.73 -14.13 -21.49
N CYS A 10 -25.97 -13.76 -22.53
CA CYS A 10 -24.79 -12.89 -22.39
C CYS A 10 -25.14 -11.49 -21.89
N ALA A 11 -26.26 -10.90 -22.32
CA ALA A 11 -26.71 -9.60 -21.81
C ALA A 11 -27.09 -9.68 -20.32
N SER A 12 -27.76 -10.75 -19.89
CA SER A 12 -28.07 -11.00 -18.47
C SER A 12 -26.82 -11.30 -17.64
N TYR A 13 -25.82 -11.97 -18.20
CA TYR A 13 -24.53 -12.24 -17.55
C TYR A 13 -23.66 -10.99 -17.45
N VAL A 14 -23.71 -10.10 -18.45
CA VAL A 14 -23.05 -8.80 -18.45
C VAL A 14 -23.75 -7.82 -17.51
N PHE A 15 -25.09 -7.83 -17.44
CA PHE A 15 -25.84 -7.07 -16.43
C PHE A 15 -25.58 -7.58 -15.00
N ALA A 16 -25.54 -8.90 -14.78
CA ALA A 16 -25.19 -9.49 -13.49
C ALA A 16 -23.71 -9.27 -13.09
N MET A 17 -22.80 -9.13 -14.06
CA MET A 17 -21.39 -8.78 -13.84
C MET A 17 -21.16 -7.27 -13.68
N LEU A 18 -22.11 -6.43 -14.12
CA LEU A 18 -22.11 -4.97 -13.93
C LEU A 18 -22.81 -4.56 -12.63
N GLU A 19 -23.54 -5.47 -11.99
CA GLU A 19 -24.01 -5.33 -10.61
C GLU A 19 -22.89 -5.61 -9.60
N LYS A 20 -21.70 -5.03 -9.83
CA LYS A 20 -20.83 -4.71 -8.71
C LYS A 20 -21.62 -3.72 -7.86
N ARG A 21 -21.90 -4.07 -6.60
CA ARG A 21 -22.46 -3.20 -5.56
C ARG A 21 -21.76 -1.84 -5.62
N GLN A 22 -22.32 -0.95 -6.41
CA GLN A 22 -22.14 0.47 -6.28
C GLN A 22 -22.89 0.79 -5.01
N VAL A 23 -22.16 1.12 -3.95
CA VAL A 23 -22.76 1.95 -2.90
C VAL A 23 -23.32 3.16 -3.64
N GLU A 24 -24.64 3.32 -3.64
CA GLU A 24 -25.29 4.47 -4.27
C GLU A 24 -24.58 5.74 -3.79
N VAL A 25 -24.01 6.46 -4.75
CA VAL A 25 -23.34 7.74 -4.54
C VAL A 25 -24.41 8.75 -4.18
N GLY A 26 -24.68 8.86 -2.88
CA GLY A 26 -25.58 9.85 -2.29
C GLY A 26 -25.23 10.24 -0.85
N GLU A 27 -24.23 9.62 -0.21
CA GLU A 27 -23.91 9.87 1.20
C GLU A 27 -22.48 10.38 1.38
N GLU A 28 -22.33 11.49 2.11
CA GLU A 28 -21.05 12.11 2.44
C GLU A 28 -20.32 11.25 3.50
N VAL A 29 -19.57 10.25 3.03
CA VAL A 29 -18.72 9.43 3.89
C VAL A 29 -17.45 10.21 4.24
N THR A 30 -17.26 10.47 5.52
CA THR A 30 -16.07 11.10 6.10
C THR A 30 -15.03 10.06 6.52
N LYS A 31 -13.75 10.44 6.54
CA LYS A 31 -12.63 9.55 6.90
C LYS A 31 -11.98 9.99 8.21
N VAL A 32 -11.81 9.06 9.14
CA VAL A 32 -11.02 9.23 10.38
C VAL A 32 -9.79 8.35 10.29
N ILE A 33 -8.60 8.96 10.27
CA ILE A 33 -7.33 8.25 10.07
C ILE A 33 -6.70 7.89 11.43
N LEU A 34 -6.64 6.61 11.80
CA LEU A 34 -5.85 6.15 12.94
C LEU A 34 -4.46 5.78 12.44
N GLN A 35 -3.44 6.56 12.81
CA GLN A 35 -2.09 6.42 12.27
C GLN A 35 -1.04 6.52 13.36
N MET A 36 -0.08 5.58 13.38
CA MET A 36 1.06 5.69 14.28
C MET A 36 1.87 6.96 13.98
N PRO A 37 2.30 7.73 15.00
CA PRO A 37 2.98 9.01 14.80
C PRO A 37 4.49 8.86 14.50
N GLY A 38 4.91 7.73 13.93
CA GLY A 38 6.32 7.35 13.79
C GLY A 38 6.78 6.49 14.96
N TYR A 39 6.47 5.20 14.91
CA TYR A 39 6.80 4.23 15.97
C TYR A 39 7.96 3.33 15.55
N SER A 40 8.87 3.03 16.48
CA SER A 40 9.92 2.03 16.28
C SER A 40 9.94 1.05 17.45
N PRO A 41 9.71 -0.25 17.21
CA PRO A 41 9.70 -1.25 18.27
C PRO A 41 11.10 -1.43 18.89
N SER A 42 11.18 -1.32 20.22
CA SER A 42 12.46 -1.43 20.94
C SER A 42 12.84 -2.86 21.33
N LYS A 43 11.89 -3.79 21.25
CA LYS A 43 12.07 -5.22 21.48
C LYS A 43 11.10 -6.01 20.60
N ASN A 44 11.36 -7.31 20.44
CA ASN A 44 10.43 -8.22 19.79
C ASN A 44 9.13 -8.33 20.60
N ASP A 45 8.04 -8.67 19.92
CA ASP A 45 6.70 -8.81 20.47
C ASP A 45 6.25 -7.57 21.28
N GLU A 46 6.44 -6.39 20.69
CA GLU A 46 6.07 -5.10 21.30
C GLU A 46 4.73 -4.58 20.75
N TYR A 47 3.91 -4.02 21.63
CA TYR A 47 2.61 -3.43 21.30
C TYR A 47 2.68 -1.92 21.46
N GLY A 48 2.44 -1.19 20.37
CA GLY A 48 2.24 0.25 20.38
C GLY A 48 0.75 0.57 20.40
N VAL A 49 0.31 1.50 21.25
CA VAL A 49 -1.12 1.82 21.43
C VAL A 49 -1.39 3.30 21.26
N LEU A 50 -2.29 3.64 20.33
CA LEU A 50 -2.67 5.00 19.98
C LEU A 50 -4.14 5.26 20.35
N PRO A 51 -4.43 6.20 21.28
CA PRO A 51 -5.77 6.68 21.55
C PRO A 51 -6.16 7.80 20.58
N ARG A 52 -7.41 7.82 20.12
CA ARG A 52 -8.01 8.95 19.39
C ARG A 52 -9.46 9.12 19.81
N LYS A 53 -9.88 10.35 20.11
CA LYS A 53 -11.29 10.65 20.40
C LYS A 53 -12.14 10.35 19.16
N ALA A 54 -13.23 9.62 19.34
CA ALA A 54 -14.19 9.32 18.28
C ALA A 54 -15.06 10.57 18.02
N PRO A 55 -15.14 11.07 16.79
CA PRO A 55 -16.17 12.06 16.45
C PRO A 55 -17.55 11.39 16.49
N PRO A 56 -18.62 12.13 16.82
CA PRO A 56 -19.98 11.62 16.68
C PRO A 56 -20.28 11.16 15.25
N GLY A 57 -20.87 9.98 15.10
CA GLY A 57 -21.30 9.44 13.82
C GLY A 57 -21.36 7.91 13.79
N TYR A 58 -21.39 7.36 12.57
CA TYR A 58 -21.68 5.95 12.33
C TYR A 58 -20.63 5.28 11.46
N ILE A 59 -19.93 4.25 11.96
CA ILE A 59 -18.84 3.57 11.24
C ILE A 59 -19.39 2.54 10.26
N VAL A 60 -19.03 2.66 8.98
CA VAL A 60 -19.49 1.77 7.90
C VAL A 60 -18.39 0.91 7.29
N ALA A 61 -17.11 1.28 7.44
CA ALA A 61 -16.00 0.47 6.95
C ALA A 61 -14.68 0.77 7.68
N PHE A 62 -13.77 -0.20 7.61
CA PHE A 62 -12.38 -0.10 8.07
C PHE A 62 -11.45 -0.44 6.91
N GLU A 63 -10.53 0.48 6.59
CA GLU A 63 -9.56 0.33 5.51
C GLU A 63 -8.13 0.40 6.07
N PRO A 64 -7.39 -0.71 6.08
CA PRO A 64 -6.03 -0.75 6.61
C PRO A 64 -5.01 -0.18 5.60
N PHE A 65 -4.04 0.58 6.10
CA PHE A 65 -2.84 0.96 5.36
C PHE A 65 -1.63 0.48 6.17
N ALA A 66 -1.41 -0.82 6.09
CA ALA A 66 -0.35 -1.54 6.77
C ALA A 66 0.16 -2.66 5.88
N VAL A 67 1.38 -3.15 6.16
CA VAL A 67 1.95 -4.33 5.52
C VAL A 67 2.52 -5.28 6.56
N MET A 68 2.37 -6.58 6.30
CA MET A 68 2.82 -7.64 7.20
C MET A 68 4.31 -7.65 7.49
N ASP A 69 5.13 -7.17 6.56
CA ASP A 69 6.57 -7.13 6.75
C ASP A 69 6.96 -6.29 7.98
N ARG A 70 6.15 -5.27 8.30
CA ARG A 70 6.36 -4.39 9.47
C ARG A 70 5.47 -4.75 10.64
N ILE A 71 4.21 -5.08 10.38
CA ILE A 71 3.16 -5.20 11.40
C ILE A 71 2.56 -6.59 11.37
N HIS A 72 2.57 -7.25 12.51
CA HIS A 72 1.99 -8.58 12.63
C HIS A 72 0.45 -8.55 12.65
N HIS A 73 -0.15 -7.63 13.41
CA HIS A 73 -1.59 -7.35 13.35
C HIS A 73 -1.93 -5.98 13.95
N ILE A 74 -3.14 -5.49 13.66
CA ILE A 74 -3.73 -4.28 14.25
C ILE A 74 -5.10 -4.63 14.84
N LEU A 75 -5.40 -4.13 16.03
CA LEU A 75 -6.71 -4.18 16.65
C LEU A 75 -7.22 -2.75 16.89
N ILE A 76 -8.49 -2.51 16.59
CA ILE A 76 -9.18 -1.27 16.95
C ILE A 76 -10.20 -1.59 18.02
N PHE A 77 -10.11 -0.88 19.13
CA PHE A 77 -11.04 -0.98 20.24
C PHE A 77 -11.83 0.31 20.41
N GLY A 78 -13.06 0.18 20.92
CA GLY A 78 -13.88 1.28 21.40
C GLY A 78 -13.91 1.32 22.93
N CYS A 79 -13.68 2.51 23.50
CA CYS A 79 -13.68 2.74 24.94
C CYS A 79 -14.44 4.03 25.30
N THR A 80 -14.98 4.12 26.52
CA THR A 80 -15.44 5.39 27.10
C THR A 80 -14.25 6.31 27.43
N THR A 81 -13.20 5.75 28.01
CA THR A 81 -11.92 6.42 28.24
C THR A 81 -10.77 5.45 27.93
N PRO A 82 -9.69 5.91 27.28
CA PRO A 82 -8.51 5.08 27.04
C PRO A 82 -7.73 4.86 28.35
N ALA A 83 -6.83 3.87 28.35
CA ALA A 83 -5.93 3.65 29.50
C ALA A 83 -5.03 4.87 29.74
N TYR A 84 -4.56 5.50 28.66
CA TYR A 84 -3.73 6.70 28.68
C TYR A 84 -4.14 7.68 27.58
N ASN A 85 -3.80 8.97 27.76
CA ASN A 85 -4.19 10.05 26.84
C ASN A 85 -3.16 10.31 25.72
N SER A 86 -1.93 9.84 25.87
CA SER A 86 -0.87 9.87 24.87
C SER A 86 -0.59 8.46 24.37
N ILE A 87 0.21 8.29 23.30
CA ILE A 87 0.70 6.97 22.87
C ILE A 87 1.44 6.24 24.01
N TRP A 88 1.28 4.91 24.11
CA TRP A 88 1.96 4.08 25.11
C TRP A 88 2.41 2.73 24.54
N LYS A 89 3.18 2.00 25.36
CA LYS A 89 3.60 0.62 25.09
C LYS A 89 2.87 -0.32 26.04
N GLY A 90 2.37 -1.45 25.54
CA GLY A 90 1.80 -2.51 26.36
C GLY A 90 0.41 -2.96 25.93
N TYR A 91 -0.25 -3.68 26.84
CA TYR A 91 -1.49 -4.41 26.58
C TYR A 91 -2.75 -3.66 27.03
N ASP A 92 -2.61 -2.67 27.92
CA ASP A 92 -3.74 -1.89 28.39
C ASP A 92 -4.39 -1.14 27.22
N VAL A 93 -5.72 -1.09 27.19
CA VAL A 93 -6.51 -0.51 26.10
C VAL A 93 -7.43 0.58 26.62
N CYS A 94 -8.38 0.23 27.48
CA CYS A 94 -9.29 1.17 28.12
C CYS A 94 -8.88 1.49 29.56
N GLY A 95 -9.47 2.54 30.13
CA GLY A 95 -9.30 2.89 31.55
C GLY A 95 -9.65 1.73 32.49
N ALA A 96 -9.06 1.74 33.68
CA ALA A 96 -9.25 0.67 34.66
C ALA A 96 -10.74 0.41 34.96
N GLY A 97 -11.15 -0.86 34.89
CA GLY A 97 -12.54 -1.29 35.11
C GLY A 97 -13.46 -1.17 33.89
N LEU A 98 -12.98 -0.65 32.76
CA LEU A 98 -13.74 -0.60 31.51
C LEU A 98 -13.37 -1.77 30.59
N LEU A 99 -14.39 -2.39 29.99
CA LEU A 99 -14.18 -3.49 29.04
C LEU A 99 -13.98 -2.95 27.60
N PRO A 100 -12.90 -3.33 26.92
CA PRO A 100 -12.66 -2.90 25.56
C PRO A 100 -13.61 -3.58 24.56
N ARG A 101 -14.24 -2.80 23.69
CA ARG A 101 -15.05 -3.32 22.58
C ARG A 101 -14.20 -3.48 21.34
N VAL A 102 -13.91 -4.70 20.89
CA VAL A 102 -13.15 -4.93 19.66
C VAL A 102 -14.01 -4.56 18.46
N LEU A 103 -13.67 -3.49 17.74
CA LEU A 103 -14.42 -3.01 16.58
C LEU A 103 -13.87 -3.57 15.27
N TYR A 104 -12.56 -3.79 15.20
CA TYR A 104 -11.89 -4.26 14.00
C TYR A 104 -10.59 -4.99 14.33
N ALA A 105 -10.22 -5.94 13.47
CA ALA A 105 -8.96 -6.66 13.54
C ALA A 105 -8.40 -6.84 12.13
N TRP A 106 -7.14 -6.48 11.95
CA TRP A 106 -6.40 -6.67 10.71
C TRP A 106 -5.20 -7.58 10.94
N ALA A 107 -4.98 -8.50 10.01
CA ALA A 107 -3.77 -9.28 9.89
C ALA A 107 -3.59 -9.70 8.43
N ARG A 108 -2.37 -10.08 8.06
CA ARG A 108 -2.02 -10.67 6.76
C ARG A 108 -2.44 -9.90 5.51
N ASN A 109 -2.25 -8.58 5.50
CA ASN A 109 -2.68 -7.74 4.37
C ASN A 109 -4.17 -7.94 4.04
N ALA A 110 -4.99 -8.25 5.06
CA ALA A 110 -6.42 -8.40 4.88
C ALA A 110 -6.99 -7.15 4.20
N PRO A 111 -7.96 -7.33 3.29
CA PRO A 111 -8.59 -6.21 2.61
C PRO A 111 -9.38 -5.35 3.60
N ALA A 112 -9.86 -4.21 3.10
CA ALA A 112 -10.83 -3.40 3.82
C ALA A 112 -12.07 -4.23 4.21
N LEU A 113 -12.58 -4.00 5.43
CA LEU A 113 -13.82 -4.57 5.92
C LEU A 113 -14.93 -3.54 5.71
N PHE A 114 -15.87 -3.85 4.82
CA PHE A 114 -17.11 -3.11 4.65
C PHE A 114 -18.19 -3.80 5.47
N LEU A 115 -18.92 -3.03 6.28
CA LEU A 115 -20.08 -3.56 6.97
C LEU A 115 -21.23 -3.80 5.96
N PRO A 116 -22.20 -4.66 6.30
CA PRO A 116 -23.38 -4.83 5.44
C PRO A 116 -24.08 -3.50 5.17
N ASN A 117 -24.79 -3.40 4.04
CA ASN A 117 -25.57 -2.21 3.72
C ASN A 117 -26.52 -1.87 4.88
N ASN A 118 -26.64 -0.59 5.20
CA ASN A 118 -27.54 -0.09 6.25
C ASN A 118 -27.18 -0.57 7.68
N VAL A 119 -25.95 -1.01 7.90
CA VAL A 119 -25.41 -1.42 9.21
C VAL A 119 -24.23 -0.52 9.56
N ALA A 120 -24.18 0.00 10.80
CA ALA A 120 -23.03 0.77 11.27
C ALA A 120 -22.86 0.69 12.80
N TYR A 121 -21.63 0.91 13.30
CA TYR A 121 -21.41 1.14 14.74
C TYR A 121 -21.75 2.59 15.10
N SER A 122 -22.55 2.83 16.15
CA SER A 122 -22.79 4.16 16.71
C SER A 122 -21.64 4.56 17.63
N VAL A 123 -21.00 5.71 17.38
CA VAL A 123 -19.84 6.18 18.14
C VAL A 123 -19.86 7.69 18.36
N GLY A 124 -19.25 8.13 19.46
CA GLY A 124 -18.98 9.54 19.76
C GLY A 124 -20.17 10.39 20.21
N HIS A 125 -21.43 9.96 20.02
CA HIS A 125 -22.60 10.67 20.55
C HIS A 125 -22.65 10.58 22.08
N GLU A 126 -23.36 11.47 22.77
CA GLU A 126 -23.40 11.54 24.25
C GLU A 126 -23.86 10.24 24.93
N GLN A 127 -24.78 9.51 24.31
CA GLN A 127 -25.29 8.23 24.79
C GLN A 127 -24.38 7.02 24.49
N ASP A 128 -23.44 7.15 23.55
CA ASP A 128 -22.66 6.00 23.09
C ASP A 128 -21.61 5.58 24.13
N TYR A 129 -21.38 4.29 24.26
CA TYR A 129 -20.24 3.78 25.03
C TYR A 129 -18.89 4.18 24.41
N ILE A 130 -18.81 4.11 23.07
CA ILE A 130 -17.56 4.31 22.34
C ILE A 130 -17.31 5.81 22.16
N LYS A 131 -16.49 6.41 23.04
CA LYS A 131 -16.05 7.81 22.94
C LYS A 131 -14.64 7.96 22.37
N TYR A 132 -13.86 6.89 22.42
CA TYR A 132 -12.50 6.83 21.91
C TYR A 132 -12.30 5.57 21.09
N PHE A 133 -11.54 5.72 20.01
CA PHE A 133 -10.86 4.64 19.33
C PHE A 133 -9.50 4.43 19.97
N VAL A 134 -9.15 3.18 20.25
CA VAL A 134 -7.82 2.79 20.71
C VAL A 134 -7.27 1.79 19.71
N MET A 135 -6.28 2.23 18.93
CA MET A 135 -5.58 1.38 17.96
C MET A 135 -4.36 0.75 18.63
N GLN A 136 -4.33 -0.57 18.68
CA GLN A 136 -3.19 -1.35 19.16
C GLN A 136 -2.53 -2.03 17.97
N VAL A 137 -1.22 -1.81 17.80
CA VAL A 137 -0.41 -2.38 16.72
C VAL A 137 0.62 -3.30 17.33
N HIS A 138 0.66 -4.54 16.85
CA HIS A 138 1.62 -5.54 17.29
C HIS A 138 2.79 -5.63 16.30
N TYR A 139 4.00 -5.37 16.82
CA TYR A 139 5.26 -5.56 16.12
C TYR A 139 5.94 -6.83 16.63
N ALA A 140 5.94 -7.88 15.81
CA ALA A 140 6.58 -9.14 16.18
C ALA A 140 8.11 -9.03 16.30
N ARG A 141 8.73 -8.11 15.57
CA ARG A 141 10.19 -7.92 15.55
C ARG A 141 10.57 -6.45 15.63
N THR A 142 11.77 -6.17 16.15
CA THR A 142 12.41 -4.86 16.01
C THR A 142 12.71 -4.54 14.54
N PHE A 143 12.82 -3.25 14.20
CA PHE A 143 13.30 -2.84 12.87
C PHE A 143 14.82 -2.82 12.79
N VAL A 144 15.36 -2.94 11.57
CA VAL A 144 16.78 -2.76 11.27
C VAL A 144 17.03 -1.38 10.66
N GLY A 145 18.02 -0.66 11.17
CA GLY A 145 18.31 0.73 10.78
C GLY A 145 17.47 1.75 11.55
N ASP A 146 17.57 3.03 11.18
CA ASP A 146 16.72 4.08 11.74
C ASP A 146 15.42 4.14 10.93
N VAL A 147 14.41 3.38 11.38
CA VAL A 147 13.09 3.27 10.74
C VAL A 147 11.98 3.65 11.72
N LEU A 148 11.02 4.44 11.22
CA LEU A 148 9.77 4.77 11.90
C LEU A 148 8.58 4.26 11.09
N ASP A 149 7.63 3.60 11.74
CA ASP A 149 6.38 3.14 11.15
C ASP A 149 5.25 4.15 11.40
N TYR A 150 4.45 4.39 10.36
CA TYR A 150 3.27 5.24 10.37
C TYR A 150 2.05 4.48 9.83
N SER A 151 1.99 3.17 10.00
CA SER A 151 0.87 2.39 9.51
C SER A 151 -0.37 2.60 10.38
N GLY A 152 -1.53 2.16 9.86
CA GLY A 152 -2.77 2.32 10.60
C GLY A 152 -4.03 1.87 9.86
N VAL A 153 -5.16 2.46 10.24
CA VAL A 153 -6.49 2.15 9.72
C VAL A 153 -7.28 3.43 9.48
N ILE A 154 -7.89 3.55 8.30
CA ILE A 154 -8.88 4.57 7.96
C ILE A 154 -10.26 4.03 8.36
N ILE A 155 -10.97 4.77 9.19
CA ILE A 155 -12.36 4.51 9.56
C ILE A 155 -13.25 5.37 8.68
N HIS A 156 -14.17 4.74 7.95
CA HIS A 156 -15.15 5.42 7.11
C HIS A 156 -16.44 5.61 7.89
N MET A 157 -16.92 6.85 7.96
CA MET A 157 -18.05 7.25 8.80
C MET A 157 -19.10 8.05 8.04
N THR A 158 -20.37 7.75 8.27
CA THR A 158 -21.52 8.56 7.83
C THR A 158 -22.16 9.29 9.02
N GLN A 159 -22.81 10.42 8.76
CA GLN A 159 -23.61 11.15 9.76
C GLN A 159 -25.08 10.70 9.76
N LYS A 160 -25.50 9.95 8.73
CA LYS A 160 -26.86 9.43 8.65
C LYS A 160 -26.99 8.21 9.55
N LYS A 161 -27.97 8.24 10.46
CA LYS A 161 -28.29 7.11 11.32
C LYS A 161 -28.72 5.91 10.46
N PRO A 162 -28.03 4.76 10.54
CA PRO A 162 -28.46 3.54 9.85
C PRO A 162 -29.71 2.97 10.52
N PRO A 163 -30.53 2.18 9.81
CA PRO A 163 -31.61 1.44 10.44
C PRO A 163 -31.10 0.33 11.35
N ASN A 164 -29.87 -0.18 11.15
CA ASN A 164 -29.30 -1.24 11.98
C ASN A 164 -28.00 -0.80 12.65
N PHE A 165 -27.87 -1.10 13.94
CA PHE A 165 -26.64 -0.91 14.69
C PHE A 165 -25.82 -2.19 14.77
N ALA A 166 -24.52 -2.07 14.54
CA ALA A 166 -23.55 -3.14 14.73
C ALA A 166 -22.95 -3.08 16.15
N ASP A 167 -22.64 -4.26 16.68
CA ASP A 167 -21.87 -4.43 17.91
C ASP A 167 -21.14 -5.80 17.89
N VAL A 168 -20.30 -6.07 18.89
CA VAL A 168 -19.52 -7.31 18.98
C VAL A 168 -19.81 -8.07 20.26
N TYR A 169 -20.27 -9.31 20.11
CA TYR A 169 -20.52 -10.23 21.22
C TYR A 169 -19.29 -11.11 21.44
N LEU A 170 -18.72 -11.10 22.64
CA LEU A 170 -17.58 -11.93 23.02
C LEU A 170 -18.02 -13.16 23.81
N LEU A 171 -17.71 -14.37 23.33
CA LEU A 171 -17.71 -15.56 24.16
C LEU A 171 -16.27 -15.87 24.59
N GLY A 172 -15.99 -15.85 25.88
CA GLY A 172 -14.65 -16.00 26.44
C GLY A 172 -14.60 -16.99 27.60
N TYR A 173 -13.62 -17.90 27.59
CA TYR A 173 -13.36 -18.77 28.74
C TYR A 173 -12.54 -18.02 29.79
N THR A 174 -12.75 -18.26 31.08
CA THR A 174 -12.09 -17.49 32.15
C THR A 174 -11.30 -18.32 33.15
N GLN A 175 -11.47 -19.65 33.15
CA GLN A 175 -10.79 -20.52 34.12
C GLN A 175 -9.39 -20.94 33.61
N PRO A 176 -8.43 -21.24 34.50
CA PRO A 176 -7.11 -21.71 34.07
C PRO A 176 -7.18 -22.99 33.22
N VAL A 177 -6.37 -23.07 32.17
CA VAL A 177 -6.26 -24.23 31.27
C VAL A 177 -5.46 -25.33 31.98
N PRO A 178 -6.04 -26.53 32.23
CA PRO A 178 -5.31 -27.64 32.86
C PRO A 178 -4.09 -28.10 32.05
N PRO A 179 -2.98 -28.50 32.71
CA PRO A 179 -1.76 -28.99 32.05
C PRO A 179 -1.88 -30.44 31.57
N GLY A 180 -0.99 -30.87 30.68
CA GLY A 180 -0.79 -32.28 30.33
C GLY A 180 -1.89 -32.91 29.45
N ARG A 181 -2.68 -32.12 28.71
CA ARG A 181 -3.82 -32.62 27.90
C ARG A 181 -3.60 -32.36 26.42
N HIS A 182 -3.59 -33.40 25.59
CA HIS A 182 -3.49 -33.25 24.12
C HIS A 182 -4.76 -32.67 23.48
N HIS A 183 -5.92 -32.89 24.11
CA HIS A 183 -7.24 -32.75 23.51
C HIS A 183 -8.25 -32.18 24.51
N LEU A 184 -7.88 -31.06 25.13
CA LEU A 184 -8.72 -30.39 26.10
C LEU A 184 -9.84 -29.61 25.40
N GLN A 185 -11.07 -29.73 25.87
CA GLN A 185 -12.20 -28.95 25.37
C GLN A 185 -12.65 -27.94 26.42
N LEU A 186 -12.68 -26.67 26.05
CA LEU A 186 -13.14 -25.57 26.88
C LEU A 186 -14.45 -25.05 26.30
N ASN A 187 -15.50 -25.03 27.12
CA ASN A 187 -16.86 -24.69 26.69
C ASN A 187 -17.33 -23.40 27.37
N VAL A 188 -18.02 -22.57 26.59
CA VAL A 188 -18.66 -21.34 27.04
C VAL A 188 -20.03 -21.28 26.37
N SER A 189 -21.07 -21.02 27.15
CA SER A 189 -22.44 -20.95 26.64
C SER A 189 -23.30 -20.02 27.50
N CYS A 190 -24.14 -19.23 26.83
CA CYS A 190 -25.12 -18.36 27.47
C CYS A 190 -26.43 -18.37 26.68
N GLU A 191 -27.54 -18.33 27.41
CA GLU A 191 -28.86 -18.12 26.81
C GLU A 191 -29.02 -16.64 26.47
N TYR A 192 -29.55 -16.36 25.28
CA TYR A 192 -29.80 -15.00 24.84
C TYR A 192 -31.16 -14.51 25.35
N HIS A 193 -31.17 -13.45 26.16
CA HIS A 193 -32.39 -12.94 26.79
C HIS A 193 -32.90 -11.60 26.23
N GLY A 194 -32.15 -10.99 25.30
CA GLY A 194 -32.54 -9.71 24.70
C GLY A 194 -33.81 -9.84 23.84
N LYS A 195 -34.52 -8.73 23.68
CA LYS A 195 -35.77 -8.70 22.90
C LYS A 195 -35.53 -8.61 21.40
N ALA A 196 -34.43 -7.98 21.00
CA ALA A 196 -34.08 -7.74 19.62
C ALA A 196 -33.54 -9.02 18.96
N ASP A 197 -33.82 -9.24 17.69
CA ASP A 197 -33.18 -10.31 16.94
C ASP A 197 -31.72 -9.91 16.62
N LEU A 198 -30.77 -10.82 16.85
CA LEU A 198 -29.38 -10.62 16.46
C LEU A 198 -29.12 -11.22 15.09
N HIS A 199 -28.40 -10.48 14.25
CA HIS A 199 -27.98 -10.92 12.93
C HIS A 199 -26.44 -10.97 12.84
N PRO A 200 -25.82 -12.09 13.23
CA PRO A 200 -24.38 -12.28 13.07
C PRO A 200 -23.97 -12.20 11.60
N PHE A 201 -22.88 -11.47 11.30
CA PHE A 201 -22.38 -11.32 9.92
C PHE A 201 -20.88 -11.53 9.78
N ALA A 202 -20.11 -11.48 10.86
CA ALA A 202 -18.69 -11.83 10.84
C ALA A 202 -18.24 -12.38 12.20
N PHE A 203 -17.14 -13.13 12.21
CA PHE A 203 -16.56 -13.66 13.44
C PHE A 203 -15.04 -13.69 13.44
N ARG A 204 -14.44 -13.62 14.63
CA ARG A 204 -13.00 -13.76 14.85
C ARG A 204 -12.75 -14.72 16.01
N THR A 205 -11.78 -15.60 15.84
CA THR A 205 -11.31 -16.50 16.90
C THR A 205 -9.95 -16.05 17.41
N HIS A 206 -9.70 -16.20 18.71
CA HIS A 206 -8.40 -15.87 19.30
C HIS A 206 -8.01 -16.86 20.38
N THR A 207 -6.80 -17.40 20.22
CA THR A 207 -6.03 -18.16 21.21
C THR A 207 -4.57 -17.75 21.06
N HIS A 208 -3.74 -18.17 22.00
CA HIS A 208 -2.29 -18.29 21.87
C HIS A 208 -1.94 -19.73 21.49
N GLY A 209 -0.70 -20.16 21.79
CA GLY A 209 -0.06 -21.35 21.21
C GLY A 209 -0.77 -22.69 21.46
N MET A 210 -1.68 -22.77 22.43
CA MET A 210 -2.37 -24.03 22.74
C MET A 210 -3.62 -24.28 21.88
N GLY A 211 -4.16 -23.29 21.18
CA GLY A 211 -5.38 -23.46 20.39
C GLY A 211 -5.23 -24.40 19.19
N ARG A 212 -6.26 -25.21 18.94
CA ARG A 212 -6.36 -26.16 17.82
C ARG A 212 -7.62 -25.98 16.99
N VAL A 213 -8.75 -25.67 17.61
CA VAL A 213 -9.93 -25.20 16.91
C VAL A 213 -10.74 -24.33 17.85
N VAL A 214 -11.37 -23.29 17.30
CA VAL A 214 -12.41 -22.54 17.99
C VAL A 214 -13.63 -22.52 17.08
N SER A 215 -14.78 -22.93 17.62
CA SER A 215 -16.05 -22.90 16.90
C SER A 215 -17.17 -22.33 17.74
N ALA A 216 -18.13 -21.67 17.09
CA ALA A 216 -19.37 -21.29 17.73
C ALA A 216 -20.59 -21.71 16.93
N TYR A 217 -21.66 -22.01 17.67
CA TYR A 217 -22.97 -22.39 17.19
C TYR A 217 -24.01 -21.71 18.07
N TYR A 218 -25.24 -21.63 17.59
CA TYR A 218 -26.40 -21.31 18.43
C TYR A 218 -27.46 -22.39 18.29
N LYS A 219 -28.19 -22.67 19.37
CA LYS A 219 -29.28 -23.65 19.39
C LYS A 219 -30.61 -22.93 19.36
N HIS A 220 -31.38 -23.17 18.30
CA HIS A 220 -32.72 -22.63 18.11
C HIS A 220 -33.70 -23.79 17.93
N GLU A 221 -34.77 -23.82 18.72
CA GLU A 221 -35.81 -24.87 18.65
C GLU A 221 -35.22 -26.29 18.70
N GLY A 222 -34.20 -26.50 19.53
CA GLY A 222 -33.53 -27.80 19.68
C GLY A 222 -32.46 -28.11 18.63
N HIS A 223 -32.28 -27.29 17.59
CA HIS A 223 -31.32 -27.52 16.51
C HIS A 223 -30.13 -26.57 16.57
N TRP A 224 -28.92 -27.12 16.47
CA TRP A 224 -27.68 -26.34 16.40
C TRP A 224 -27.43 -25.81 14.99
N LYS A 225 -27.13 -24.51 14.91
CA LYS A 225 -26.79 -23.79 13.67
C LYS A 225 -25.40 -23.18 13.81
N LYS A 226 -24.56 -23.37 12.80
CA LYS A 226 -23.15 -22.95 12.79
C LYS A 226 -23.03 -21.45 12.67
N LEU A 227 -22.22 -20.82 13.51
CA LEU A 227 -21.80 -19.42 13.35
C LEU A 227 -20.44 -19.33 12.69
N GLY A 228 -19.52 -20.23 13.05
CA GLY A 228 -18.17 -20.26 12.49
C GLY A 228 -17.27 -21.29 13.15
N ILE A 229 -16.27 -21.76 12.41
CA ILE A 229 -15.23 -22.68 12.88
C ILE A 229 -13.90 -22.19 12.30
N ARG A 230 -12.85 -22.13 13.12
CA ARG A 230 -11.54 -21.69 12.64
C ARG A 230 -10.40 -22.33 13.41
N TYR A 231 -9.29 -22.52 12.70
CA TYR A 231 -7.99 -22.78 13.29
C TYR A 231 -7.43 -21.47 13.87
N PRO A 232 -7.32 -21.32 15.20
CA PRO A 232 -7.13 -20.00 15.82
C PRO A 232 -5.71 -19.44 15.69
N LEU A 233 -4.73 -20.25 15.27
CA LEU A 233 -3.37 -19.79 14.96
C LEU A 233 -3.21 -19.34 13.50
N ALA A 234 -4.23 -19.52 12.65
CA ALA A 234 -4.30 -18.82 11.37
C ALA A 234 -4.46 -17.30 11.61
N PRO A 235 -4.20 -16.42 10.61
CA PRO A 235 -4.36 -14.97 10.76
C PRO A 235 -5.71 -14.61 11.42
N GLN A 236 -5.69 -13.92 12.56
CA GLN A 236 -6.87 -13.74 13.40
C GLN A 236 -7.70 -12.52 12.96
N ILE A 237 -8.29 -12.61 11.77
CA ILE A 237 -9.16 -11.59 11.17
C ILE A 237 -10.65 -11.89 11.41
N PHE A 238 -11.50 -10.87 11.23
CA PHE A 238 -12.93 -11.11 11.10
C PHE A 238 -13.24 -11.76 9.75
N GLN A 239 -13.81 -12.96 9.79
CA GLN A 239 -14.29 -13.69 8.63
C GLN A 239 -15.79 -13.48 8.48
N ILE A 240 -16.24 -13.22 7.25
CA ILE A 240 -17.66 -13.06 6.94
C ILE A 240 -18.37 -14.40 7.14
N ILE A 241 -19.55 -14.34 7.76
CA ILE A 241 -20.49 -15.45 7.85
C ILE A 241 -21.29 -15.45 6.55
N GLU A 242 -21.14 -16.50 5.74
CA GLU A 242 -21.70 -16.54 4.37
C GLU A 242 -23.22 -16.72 4.33
N HIS A 243 -23.82 -17.16 5.42
CA HIS A 243 -25.27 -17.30 5.58
C HIS A 243 -25.80 -16.20 6.50
N ASN A 244 -27.12 -16.08 6.62
CA ASN A 244 -27.79 -15.04 7.42
C ASN A 244 -28.40 -15.66 8.69
N PRO A 245 -27.61 -15.97 9.72
CA PRO A 245 -28.15 -16.48 10.98
C PRO A 245 -29.00 -15.41 11.67
N VAL A 246 -30.01 -15.88 12.40
CA VAL A 246 -30.85 -15.05 13.27
C VAL A 246 -30.91 -15.73 14.62
N ILE A 247 -30.44 -15.04 15.65
CA ILE A 247 -30.46 -15.50 17.05
C ILE A 247 -31.58 -14.74 17.76
N ARG A 248 -32.47 -15.48 18.41
CA ARG A 248 -33.66 -14.94 19.07
C ARG A 248 -33.64 -15.22 20.56
N LYS A 249 -34.48 -14.48 21.29
CA LYS A 249 -34.66 -14.68 22.72
C LYS A 249 -34.93 -16.16 23.05
N GLY A 250 -34.18 -16.70 24.00
CA GLY A 250 -34.22 -18.11 24.43
C GLY A 250 -33.20 -19.00 23.72
N ASP A 251 -32.52 -18.52 22.67
CA ASP A 251 -31.49 -19.31 21.99
C ASP A 251 -30.24 -19.45 22.86
N LEU A 252 -29.66 -20.64 22.86
CA LEU A 252 -28.38 -20.90 23.51
C LEU A 252 -27.24 -20.61 22.54
N ILE A 253 -26.43 -19.58 22.81
CA ILE A 253 -25.21 -19.30 22.04
C ILE A 253 -24.04 -19.99 22.73
N ALA A 254 -23.26 -20.78 21.99
CA ALA A 254 -22.17 -21.55 22.56
C ALA A 254 -20.92 -21.56 21.69
N THR A 255 -19.76 -21.42 22.33
CA THR A 255 -18.45 -21.62 21.71
C THR A 255 -17.70 -22.74 22.41
N THR A 256 -16.86 -23.44 21.65
CA THR A 256 -15.90 -24.39 22.19
C THR A 256 -14.51 -24.12 21.64
N CYS A 257 -13.50 -24.27 22.49
CA CYS A 257 -12.09 -24.26 22.09
C CYS A 257 -11.48 -25.63 22.38
N ARG A 258 -10.84 -26.20 21.36
CA ARG A 258 -9.97 -27.36 21.53
C ARG A 258 -8.55 -26.86 21.72
N MET A 259 -7.95 -27.27 22.83
CA MET A 259 -6.63 -26.84 23.28
C MET A 259 -5.72 -28.04 23.45
N ASP A 260 -4.42 -27.79 23.29
CA ASP A 260 -3.36 -28.75 23.50
C ASP A 260 -2.33 -28.18 24.50
N SER A 261 -2.40 -28.70 25.72
CA SER A 261 -1.57 -28.32 26.86
C SER A 261 -0.58 -29.42 27.26
N HIS A 262 -0.31 -30.42 26.41
CA HIS A 262 0.49 -31.58 26.78
C HIS A 262 1.93 -31.23 27.23
N HIS A 263 2.50 -30.16 26.67
CA HIS A 263 3.82 -29.65 27.06
C HIS A 263 3.82 -28.81 28.35
N LYS A 264 2.64 -28.45 28.87
CA LYS A 264 2.53 -27.66 30.10
C LYS A 264 2.55 -28.58 31.31
N THR A 265 3.26 -28.17 32.35
CA THR A 265 3.36 -28.87 33.63
C THR A 265 2.51 -28.25 34.73
N VAL A 266 2.09 -27.00 34.56
CA VAL A 266 1.23 -26.25 35.49
C VAL A 266 0.01 -25.66 34.78
N PRO A 267 -1.13 -25.44 35.47
CA PRO A 267 -2.27 -24.76 34.90
C PRO A 267 -1.88 -23.40 34.31
N THR A 268 -2.32 -23.14 33.08
CA THR A 268 -2.01 -21.87 32.38
C THR A 268 -3.15 -20.88 32.62
N PRO A 269 -2.91 -19.73 33.26
CA PRO A 269 -3.93 -18.70 33.46
C PRO A 269 -4.48 -18.16 32.12
N ILE A 270 -5.79 -17.92 32.05
CA ILE A 270 -6.38 -17.18 30.94
C ILE A 270 -6.02 -15.68 31.09
N GLY A 271 -5.67 -15.05 29.98
CA GLY A 271 -5.20 -13.67 29.91
C GLY A 271 -3.96 -13.59 29.03
N PRO A 272 -2.84 -12.98 29.49
CA PRO A 272 -1.63 -12.85 28.68
C PRO A 272 -0.98 -14.17 28.26
N GLN A 273 -1.20 -15.26 29.00
CA GLN A 273 -0.56 -16.55 28.71
C GLN A 273 -1.36 -17.39 27.70
N GLU A 274 -2.69 -17.39 27.81
CA GLU A 274 -3.56 -18.11 26.90
C GLU A 274 -4.95 -17.47 26.85
N MET A 275 -5.68 -17.67 25.76
CA MET A 275 -7.07 -17.22 25.62
C MET A 275 -7.92 -18.26 24.87
N CYS A 276 -9.23 -18.19 25.07
CA CYS A 276 -10.22 -18.91 24.28
C CYS A 276 -11.38 -17.94 24.04
N ASN A 277 -11.26 -17.17 22.95
CA ASN A 277 -12.20 -16.11 22.62
C ASN A 277 -12.82 -16.34 21.25
N TYR A 278 -14.14 -16.20 21.18
CA TYR A 278 -14.91 -16.08 19.94
C TYR A 278 -15.61 -14.73 19.94
N TYR A 279 -15.23 -13.87 19.01
CA TYR A 279 -15.86 -12.57 18.78
C TYR A 279 -16.86 -12.72 17.64
N MET A 280 -18.11 -12.34 17.87
CA MET A 280 -19.17 -12.36 16.88
C MET A 280 -19.61 -10.93 16.60
N MET A 281 -19.36 -10.43 15.40
CA MET A 281 -19.99 -9.20 14.92
C MET A 281 -21.42 -9.51 14.53
N TYR A 282 -22.35 -8.71 15.04
CA TYR A 282 -23.77 -8.81 14.73
C TYR A 282 -24.37 -7.42 14.53
N TYR A 283 -25.55 -7.37 13.92
CA TYR A 283 -26.37 -6.17 13.90
C TYR A 283 -27.78 -6.45 14.43
N TYR A 284 -28.47 -5.39 14.84
CA TYR A 284 -29.86 -5.39 15.30
C TYR A 284 -30.56 -4.10 14.89
N ASN A 285 -31.89 -4.07 14.97
CA ASN A 285 -32.68 -2.90 14.60
C ASN A 285 -32.42 -1.72 15.57
N SER A 286 -31.99 -0.58 15.04
CA SER A 286 -31.62 0.62 15.81
C SER A 286 -32.81 1.32 16.49
N SER A 287 -34.04 0.91 16.20
CA SER A 287 -35.26 1.35 16.87
C SER A 287 -35.61 0.51 18.10
N GLU A 288 -34.96 -0.63 18.30
CA GLU A 288 -35.19 -1.52 19.44
C GLU A 288 -34.26 -1.19 20.62
N GLU A 289 -34.60 -1.70 21.80
CA GLU A 289 -33.72 -1.63 22.97
C GLU A 289 -32.39 -2.34 22.69
N THR A 290 -31.29 -1.86 23.30
CA THR A 290 -30.00 -2.53 23.16
C THR A 290 -30.11 -4.02 23.53
N PRO A 291 -29.66 -4.95 22.66
CA PRO A 291 -29.72 -6.38 22.91
C PRO A 291 -29.03 -6.81 24.21
N PHE A 292 -28.01 -6.05 24.62
CA PHE A 292 -27.26 -6.25 25.84
C PHE A 292 -27.21 -4.91 26.59
N PRO A 293 -28.02 -4.73 27.65
CA PRO A 293 -28.01 -3.52 28.48
C PRO A 293 -26.69 -3.33 29.26
N GLY A 294 -25.95 -4.42 29.48
CA GLY A 294 -24.58 -4.40 29.98
C GLY A 294 -23.57 -4.60 28.86
N ASP A 295 -22.40 -5.17 29.18
CA ASP A 295 -21.42 -5.48 28.15
C ASP A 295 -21.79 -6.78 27.42
N PRO A 296 -21.68 -6.82 26.08
CA PRO A 296 -22.07 -7.96 25.25
C PRO A 296 -21.02 -9.08 25.35
N PHE A 297 -20.91 -9.73 26.51
CA PHE A 297 -20.03 -10.87 26.70
C PHE A 297 -20.70 -12.06 27.40
N CYS A 298 -20.20 -13.25 27.10
CA CYS A 298 -20.52 -14.51 27.75
C CYS A 298 -19.23 -15.13 28.30
N ILE A 299 -19.21 -15.37 29.62
CA ILE A 299 -18.13 -16.10 30.31
C ILE A 299 -18.66 -17.26 31.14
N LYS A 300 -19.95 -17.56 30.99
CA LYS A 300 -20.64 -18.64 31.72
C LYS A 300 -20.68 -19.90 30.86
N ASN A 301 -21.24 -20.96 31.42
CA ASN A 301 -21.51 -22.20 30.72
C ASN A 301 -22.90 -22.72 31.07
N GLU A 302 -23.92 -21.90 30.76
CA GLU A 302 -25.32 -22.12 31.13
C GLU A 302 -25.91 -23.38 30.46
N GLY A 303 -25.52 -23.69 29.23
CA GLY A 303 -25.98 -24.85 28.47
C GLY A 303 -24.99 -26.03 28.47
N SER A 304 -24.34 -26.28 29.61
CA SER A 304 -23.29 -27.30 29.72
C SER A 304 -23.77 -28.73 29.39
N GLU A 305 -25.02 -29.07 29.74
CA GLU A 305 -25.61 -30.38 29.43
C GLU A 305 -25.93 -30.51 27.94
N GLU A 306 -26.50 -29.49 27.31
CA GLU A 306 -26.75 -29.44 25.87
C GLU A 306 -25.44 -29.58 25.10
N MET A 307 -24.41 -28.83 25.50
CA MET A 307 -23.10 -28.92 24.88
C MET A 307 -22.47 -30.31 24.99
N ARG A 308 -22.68 -31.01 26.12
CA ARG A 308 -22.19 -32.38 26.31
C ARG A 308 -23.00 -33.41 25.55
N LYS A 309 -24.31 -33.21 25.43
CA LYS A 309 -25.26 -34.15 24.85
C LYS A 309 -25.22 -34.16 23.33
N ASP A 310 -25.27 -32.98 22.71
CA ASP A 310 -25.55 -32.87 21.27
C ASP A 310 -24.86 -31.71 20.54
N TYR A 311 -23.79 -31.12 21.09
CA TYR A 311 -23.02 -30.12 20.35
C TYR A 311 -22.45 -30.71 19.05
N PRO A 312 -22.49 -29.99 17.91
CA PRO A 312 -22.06 -30.54 16.64
C PRO A 312 -20.60 -30.99 16.64
N VAL A 313 -20.36 -32.24 16.22
CA VAL A 313 -19.04 -32.86 16.20
C VAL A 313 -18.06 -32.07 15.31
N GLU A 314 -18.53 -31.49 14.20
CA GLU A 314 -17.71 -30.64 13.32
C GLU A 314 -16.97 -29.54 14.08
N GLY A 315 -17.60 -28.95 15.11
CA GLY A 315 -16.99 -27.89 15.92
C GLY A 315 -15.89 -28.35 16.89
N THR A 316 -15.83 -29.65 17.21
CA THR A 316 -14.84 -30.21 18.14
C THR A 316 -13.70 -30.95 17.43
N LEU A 317 -13.86 -31.21 16.12
CA LEU A 317 -12.82 -31.82 15.30
C LEU A 317 -11.59 -30.92 15.24
N ILE A 318 -10.44 -31.50 15.56
CA ILE A 318 -9.17 -30.81 15.41
C ILE A 318 -8.94 -30.59 13.93
N LEU A 319 -8.86 -29.32 13.55
CA LEU A 319 -8.47 -28.97 12.21
C LEU A 319 -6.98 -29.30 12.04
N PRO A 320 -6.58 -29.92 10.91
CA PRO A 320 -5.18 -30.23 10.68
C PRO A 320 -4.36 -28.95 10.81
N SER A 321 -3.20 -29.06 11.48
CA SER A 321 -2.22 -27.98 11.44
C SER A 321 -1.95 -27.67 9.98
N LYS A 322 -1.76 -26.39 9.68
CA LYS A 322 -1.36 -25.95 8.35
C LYS A 322 0.01 -25.32 8.52
N PRO A 323 1.09 -26.13 8.63
CA PRO A 323 2.43 -25.65 8.98
C PRO A 323 2.91 -24.54 8.05
N THR A 324 2.52 -24.56 6.78
CA THR A 324 2.79 -23.48 5.82
C THR A 324 2.03 -22.19 6.16
N LEU A 325 0.74 -22.26 6.49
CA LEU A 325 -0.02 -21.09 6.95
C LEU A 325 0.50 -20.57 8.28
N GLU A 326 0.87 -21.46 9.21
CA GLU A 326 1.50 -21.14 10.49
C GLU A 326 2.86 -20.46 10.27
N ARG A 327 3.74 -21.05 9.45
CA ARG A 327 5.06 -20.49 9.12
C ARG A 327 4.98 -19.16 8.35
N THR A 328 3.90 -18.92 7.60
CA THR A 328 3.59 -17.60 6.99
C THR A 328 2.83 -16.64 7.90
N SER A 329 2.28 -17.11 9.03
CA SER A 329 1.68 -16.26 10.07
C SER A 329 2.75 -15.72 11.03
N TYR A 330 3.87 -16.41 11.15
CA TYR A 330 5.10 -15.80 11.67
C TYR A 330 5.66 -14.84 10.61
N ALA A 331 5.94 -13.60 11.02
CA ALA A 331 6.73 -12.68 10.20
C ALA A 331 7.97 -13.41 9.67
N THR A 332 8.39 -13.09 8.44
CA THR A 332 9.59 -13.71 7.83
C THR A 332 10.72 -13.78 8.87
N GLY A 333 11.58 -14.80 8.82
CA GLY A 333 12.71 -14.91 9.75
C GLY A 333 13.63 -13.68 9.76
N ILE A 334 13.44 -12.76 8.81
CA ILE A 334 14.20 -11.53 8.61
C ILE A 334 13.35 -10.34 9.10
N ALA A 335 13.93 -9.54 9.98
CA ALA A 335 13.32 -8.28 10.42
C ALA A 335 13.25 -7.26 9.28
N PHE A 336 12.12 -6.57 9.16
CA PHE A 336 12.00 -5.43 8.25
C PHE A 336 12.98 -4.32 8.64
N GLY A 337 13.56 -3.66 7.66
CA GLY A 337 14.39 -2.50 7.91
C GLY A 337 14.94 -1.86 6.65
N VAL A 338 15.60 -0.73 6.86
CA VAL A 338 16.33 -0.01 5.82
C VAL A 338 17.76 0.15 6.30
N VAL A 339 18.66 -0.61 5.69
CA VAL A 339 20.07 -0.69 6.09
C VAL A 339 20.87 0.30 5.26
N GLU A 340 21.64 1.16 5.91
CA GLU A 340 22.64 1.99 5.22
C GLU A 340 23.80 1.10 4.75
N GLU A 341 23.99 0.99 3.43
CA GLU A 341 25.13 0.28 2.83
C GLU A 341 26.39 1.15 2.80
N GLY A 342 26.24 2.48 2.76
CA GLY A 342 27.36 3.40 2.82
C GLY A 342 27.00 4.87 2.62
N ALA A 343 27.93 5.73 3.04
CA ALA A 343 27.92 7.17 2.82
C ALA A 343 29.24 7.56 2.11
N HIS A 344 29.14 7.99 0.85
CA HIS A 344 30.29 8.20 -0.03
C HIS A 344 30.47 9.67 -0.38
N THR A 345 31.60 10.26 -0.01
CA THR A 345 32.03 11.61 -0.44
C THR A 345 32.93 11.57 -1.69
N SER A 346 33.36 10.37 -2.08
CA SER A 346 34.17 10.09 -3.26
C SER A 346 33.84 8.71 -3.84
N VAL A 347 34.15 8.51 -5.12
CA VAL A 347 34.16 7.19 -5.75
C VAL A 347 35.51 6.97 -6.41
N GLY A 348 36.26 5.98 -5.92
CA GLY A 348 37.67 5.83 -6.28
C GLY A 348 38.47 7.08 -5.86
N SER A 349 39.20 7.68 -6.80
CA SER A 349 39.94 8.92 -6.58
C SER A 349 39.14 10.20 -6.86
N VAL A 350 37.89 10.09 -7.33
CA VAL A 350 37.08 11.24 -7.72
C VAL A 350 36.26 11.72 -6.53
N LYS A 351 36.44 12.98 -6.13
CA LYS A 351 35.61 13.64 -5.12
C LYS A 351 34.25 14.00 -5.71
N ILE A 352 33.18 13.67 -4.99
CA ILE A 352 31.82 14.01 -5.42
C ILE A 352 31.57 15.49 -5.11
N GLY A 353 31.08 16.22 -6.12
CA GLY A 353 30.61 17.60 -6.00
C GLY A 353 29.17 17.65 -5.51
N GLN A 354 28.55 18.84 -5.47
CA GLN A 354 27.11 18.91 -5.18
C GLN A 354 26.34 18.01 -6.15
N ILE A 355 25.65 17.01 -5.62
CA ILE A 355 24.84 16.05 -6.37
C ILE A 355 23.58 16.80 -6.82
N ALA A 356 23.37 16.83 -8.12
CA ALA A 356 22.28 17.49 -8.81
C ALA A 356 21.14 16.50 -9.06
N ALA A 357 21.47 15.33 -9.62
CA ALA A 357 20.50 14.27 -9.86
C ALA A 357 21.17 12.88 -9.81
N LEU A 358 20.32 11.87 -9.64
CA LEU A 358 20.67 10.46 -9.68
C LEU A 358 19.77 9.76 -10.71
N SER A 359 20.25 8.67 -11.28
CA SER A 359 19.43 7.78 -12.12
C SER A 359 20.03 6.38 -12.14
N PHE A 360 19.20 5.35 -11.98
CA PHE A 360 19.63 3.96 -12.16
C PHE A 360 19.50 3.55 -13.63
N ILE A 361 20.51 2.86 -14.16
CA ILE A 361 20.44 2.18 -15.46
C ILE A 361 19.85 0.77 -15.26
N ASP A 362 20.26 0.12 -14.18
CA ASP A 362 19.84 -1.23 -13.78
C ASP A 362 19.98 -1.38 -12.24
N ASP A 363 19.68 -2.56 -11.69
CA ASP A 363 19.72 -2.84 -10.24
C ASP A 363 21.09 -2.66 -9.57
N ARG A 364 22.16 -2.54 -10.36
CA ARG A 364 23.55 -2.44 -9.91
C ARG A 364 24.25 -1.18 -10.40
N THR A 365 23.76 -0.53 -11.43
CA THR A 365 24.43 0.61 -12.07
C THR A 365 23.70 1.90 -11.79
N LEU A 366 24.38 2.81 -11.09
CA LEU A 366 23.89 4.14 -10.72
C LEU A 366 24.67 5.21 -11.50
N VAL A 367 23.98 6.24 -11.93
CA VAL A 367 24.57 7.44 -12.53
C VAL A 367 24.41 8.60 -11.55
N ILE A 368 25.54 9.23 -11.24
CA ILE A 368 25.63 10.41 -10.37
C ILE A 368 25.87 11.63 -11.25
N PHE A 369 24.90 12.54 -11.31
CA PHE A 369 25.07 13.86 -11.93
C PHE A 369 25.42 14.87 -10.85
N HIS A 370 26.64 15.38 -10.85
CA HIS A 370 27.16 16.30 -9.85
C HIS A 370 27.79 17.53 -10.47
N ARG A 371 28.10 18.54 -9.66
CA ARG A 371 28.62 19.84 -10.12
C ARG A 371 30.15 19.95 -10.10
N ALA A 372 30.88 18.83 -9.95
CA ALA A 372 32.34 18.84 -9.72
C ALA A 372 32.74 19.90 -8.65
N GLU A 373 33.61 20.85 -8.99
CA GLU A 373 34.00 21.96 -8.11
C GLU A 373 33.01 23.14 -8.12
N ARG A 374 32.07 23.19 -9.07
CA ARG A 374 31.07 24.25 -9.17
C ARG A 374 30.06 24.11 -8.03
N VAL A 375 29.76 25.23 -7.37
CA VAL A 375 28.80 25.29 -6.26
C VAL A 375 27.62 26.16 -6.67
N TRP A 376 26.40 25.61 -6.61
CA TRP A 376 25.19 26.40 -6.68
C TRP A 376 24.97 27.08 -5.32
N ASN A 377 25.01 28.41 -5.31
CA ASN A 377 24.67 29.22 -4.15
C ASN A 377 23.97 30.51 -4.59
N LYS A 378 23.74 31.43 -3.64
CA LYS A 378 23.05 32.71 -3.89
C LYS A 378 23.76 33.65 -4.87
N ARG A 379 25.02 33.37 -5.25
CA ARG A 379 25.85 34.16 -6.18
C ARG A 379 26.04 33.48 -7.53
N SER A 380 25.34 32.39 -7.81
CA SER A 380 25.50 31.66 -9.09
C SER A 380 24.79 32.36 -10.26
N PHE A 381 23.76 33.16 -9.97
CA PHE A 381 22.94 33.84 -10.97
C PHE A 381 22.82 35.32 -10.62
N ASP A 382 22.65 36.16 -11.65
CA ASP A 382 22.34 37.57 -11.48
C ASP A 382 20.84 37.78 -11.16
N LYS A 383 20.42 39.05 -11.08
CA LYS A 383 19.03 39.44 -10.78
C LYS A 383 18.03 39.12 -11.92
N TYR A 384 18.53 38.71 -13.09
CA TYR A 384 17.73 38.30 -14.25
C TYR A 384 17.82 36.79 -14.46
N ASP A 385 18.23 36.05 -13.44
CA ASP A 385 18.40 34.61 -13.46
C ASP A 385 19.46 34.10 -14.43
N VAL A 386 20.30 34.96 -15.00
CA VAL A 386 21.39 34.55 -15.91
C VAL A 386 22.60 34.10 -15.10
N THR A 387 23.20 32.97 -15.49
CA THR A 387 24.42 32.46 -14.83
C THR A 387 25.55 33.46 -14.93
N ILE A 388 26.17 33.76 -13.77
CA ILE A 388 27.29 34.70 -13.68
C ILE A 388 28.56 34.09 -14.29
N ASP A 389 28.89 32.86 -13.89
CA ASP A 389 30.01 32.11 -14.48
C ASP A 389 29.55 31.38 -15.75
N LYS A 390 29.80 32.01 -16.90
CA LYS A 390 29.45 31.49 -18.23
C LYS A 390 30.51 30.54 -18.80
N THR A 391 31.40 30.00 -17.97
CA THR A 391 32.33 28.94 -18.40
C THR A 391 31.71 27.56 -18.14
N PRO A 392 31.74 26.66 -19.14
CA PRO A 392 31.39 25.26 -18.91
C PRO A 392 32.29 24.65 -17.83
N ILE A 393 31.75 23.72 -17.05
CA ILE A 393 32.50 22.97 -16.04
C ILE A 393 33.57 22.14 -16.75
N ALA A 394 34.83 22.40 -16.42
CA ALA A 394 35.99 21.83 -17.10
C ALA A 394 36.23 20.34 -16.76
N ASP A 395 35.62 19.83 -15.70
CA ASP A 395 35.73 18.42 -15.30
C ASP A 395 34.45 17.64 -15.67
N HIS A 396 34.52 16.33 -15.53
CA HIS A 396 33.40 15.42 -15.72
C HIS A 396 32.37 15.66 -14.62
N VAL A 397 31.11 15.72 -15.02
CA VAL A 397 29.98 15.99 -14.14
C VAL A 397 29.06 14.78 -13.98
N ILE A 398 29.27 13.74 -14.80
CA ILE A 398 28.53 12.49 -14.74
C ILE A 398 29.50 11.37 -14.36
N LEU A 399 29.19 10.65 -13.29
CA LEU A 399 29.91 9.46 -12.86
C LEU A 399 28.98 8.25 -12.99
N ILE A 400 29.35 7.28 -13.81
CA ILE A 400 28.66 5.98 -13.86
C ILE A 400 29.38 5.04 -12.91
N VAL A 401 28.65 4.50 -11.94
CA VAL A 401 29.18 3.66 -10.87
C VAL A 401 28.39 2.36 -10.77
N SER A 402 29.01 1.31 -10.26
CA SER A 402 28.35 0.01 -10.06
C SER A 402 28.61 -0.58 -8.69
N PHE A 403 27.59 -1.25 -8.15
CA PHE A 403 27.64 -2.00 -6.90
C PHE A 403 28.24 -3.39 -7.15
N ILE A 404 29.54 -3.55 -6.89
CA ILE A 404 30.29 -4.80 -7.13
C ILE A 404 30.99 -5.20 -5.81
N ASP A 405 30.75 -6.43 -5.36
CA ASP A 405 31.30 -7.00 -4.12
C ASP A 405 31.03 -6.13 -2.87
N GLY A 406 29.82 -5.57 -2.78
CA GLY A 406 29.42 -4.68 -1.68
C GLY A 406 30.13 -3.33 -1.67
N LYS A 407 30.80 -2.94 -2.77
CA LYS A 407 31.49 -1.66 -2.92
C LYS A 407 31.01 -0.90 -4.15
N LEU A 408 31.02 0.42 -4.05
CA LEU A 408 30.76 1.32 -5.16
C LEU A 408 32.04 1.47 -6.01
N ARG A 409 32.00 1.05 -7.27
CA ARG A 409 33.11 1.15 -8.21
C ARG A 409 32.80 2.12 -9.34
N LEU A 410 33.75 2.99 -9.67
CA LEU A 410 33.64 3.90 -10.82
C LEU A 410 33.83 3.12 -12.13
N LEU A 411 32.90 3.28 -13.06
CA LEU A 411 32.95 2.68 -14.40
C LEU A 411 33.35 3.70 -15.47
N LYS A 412 32.67 4.86 -15.51
CA LYS A 412 32.89 5.91 -16.52
C LYS A 412 32.76 7.30 -15.91
N LYS A 413 33.42 8.27 -16.55
CA LYS A 413 33.30 9.70 -16.28
C LYS A 413 32.90 10.40 -17.57
N LEU A 414 31.84 11.20 -17.56
CA LEU A 414 31.27 11.82 -18.76
C LEU A 414 30.93 13.31 -18.53
N GLY A 415 30.59 14.02 -19.60
CA GLY A 415 30.01 15.37 -19.52
C GLY A 415 31.01 16.53 -19.36
N LYS A 416 32.31 16.26 -19.50
CA LYS A 416 33.36 17.28 -19.42
C LYS A 416 33.12 18.40 -20.44
N ASN A 417 33.22 19.67 -20.02
CA ASN A 417 33.04 20.86 -20.86
C ASN A 417 31.64 21.05 -21.49
N LYS A 418 30.61 20.31 -21.07
CA LYS A 418 29.26 20.38 -21.69
C LYS A 418 28.23 21.16 -20.87
N PHE A 419 28.42 21.27 -19.55
CA PHE A 419 27.41 21.80 -18.61
C PHE A 419 27.89 23.04 -17.86
N TYR A 420 26.97 23.90 -17.43
CA TYR A 420 27.24 25.14 -16.69
C TYR A 420 26.75 25.06 -15.25
N MET A 421 25.51 24.63 -15.03
CA MET A 421 24.97 24.38 -13.70
C MET A 421 23.96 23.21 -13.78
N PRO A 422 24.45 21.96 -13.76
CA PRO A 422 23.59 20.80 -13.93
C PRO A 422 22.55 20.68 -12.80
N HIS A 423 21.36 20.20 -13.16
CA HIS A 423 20.25 20.00 -12.21
C HIS A 423 19.60 18.61 -12.37
N GLY A 424 18.81 18.37 -13.42
CA GLY A 424 18.06 17.12 -13.63
C GLY A 424 18.76 16.10 -14.52
N LEU A 425 18.53 14.82 -14.27
CA LEU A 425 18.98 13.69 -15.09
C LEU A 425 17.89 12.60 -15.13
N HIS A 426 17.64 12.06 -16.32
CA HIS A 426 16.91 10.83 -16.54
C HIS A 426 17.59 10.01 -17.64
N ILE A 427 17.55 8.69 -17.54
CA ILE A 427 18.07 7.77 -18.54
C ILE A 427 16.92 6.87 -18.96
N ASP A 428 16.63 6.82 -20.25
CA ASP A 428 15.58 5.94 -20.77
C ASP A 428 16.08 4.50 -20.99
N LYS A 429 15.15 3.60 -21.31
CA LYS A 429 15.43 2.18 -21.58
C LYS A 429 16.40 1.94 -22.75
N ASP A 430 16.58 2.93 -23.62
CA ASP A 430 17.46 2.86 -24.79
C ASP A 430 18.82 3.54 -24.50
N ASN A 431 19.10 3.83 -23.22
CA ASN A 431 20.30 4.48 -22.70
C ASN A 431 20.56 5.90 -23.24
N PHE A 432 19.52 6.62 -23.66
CA PHE A 432 19.65 8.06 -23.89
C PHE A 432 19.61 8.81 -22.57
N PHE A 433 20.48 9.81 -22.46
CA PHE A 433 20.56 10.68 -21.30
C PHE A 433 19.74 11.93 -21.58
N TYR A 434 18.82 12.27 -20.70
CA TYR A 434 18.07 13.52 -20.72
C TYR A 434 18.51 14.34 -19.53
N THR A 435 18.92 15.58 -19.78
CA THR A 435 19.46 16.45 -18.74
C THR A 435 18.82 17.81 -18.76
N THR A 436 18.65 18.41 -17.58
CA THR A 436 18.40 19.85 -17.46
C THR A 436 19.64 20.54 -16.94
N ASP A 437 19.96 21.69 -17.53
CA ASP A 437 21.03 22.56 -17.09
C ASP A 437 20.44 23.93 -16.75
N ALA A 438 20.38 24.22 -15.46
CA ALA A 438 19.83 25.46 -14.97
C ALA A 438 20.70 26.66 -15.35
N GLY A 439 21.98 26.42 -15.64
CA GLY A 439 22.94 27.44 -15.95
C GLY A 439 22.83 27.93 -17.39
N SER A 440 22.60 27.01 -18.32
CA SER A 440 22.30 27.33 -19.72
C SER A 440 20.81 27.61 -19.97
N HIS A 441 19.92 27.25 -19.04
CA HIS A 441 18.47 27.28 -19.22
C HIS A 441 18.00 26.35 -20.37
N THR A 442 18.64 25.18 -20.49
CA THR A 442 18.33 24.23 -21.57
C THR A 442 18.02 22.83 -21.04
N VAL A 443 17.31 22.08 -21.88
CA VAL A 443 17.04 20.64 -21.74
C VAL A 443 17.67 19.95 -22.94
N ALA A 444 18.40 18.87 -22.72
CA ALA A 444 19.11 18.19 -23.80
C ALA A 444 18.94 16.68 -23.72
N LYS A 445 18.89 16.04 -24.89
CA LYS A 445 19.01 14.59 -25.09
C LYS A 445 20.38 14.26 -25.64
N TRP A 446 21.02 13.26 -25.06
CA TRP A 446 22.36 12.82 -25.43
C TRP A 446 22.39 11.33 -25.71
N ARG A 447 23.22 10.94 -26.66
CA ARG A 447 23.60 9.56 -26.93
C ARG A 447 24.96 9.30 -26.28
N LEU A 448 25.09 8.16 -25.61
CA LEU A 448 26.39 7.70 -25.14
C LEU A 448 27.16 7.07 -26.30
N GLU A 449 28.28 7.68 -26.67
CA GLU A 449 29.18 7.19 -27.72
C GLU A 449 30.57 6.99 -27.12
N GLY A 450 30.95 5.73 -26.87
CA GLY A 450 32.19 5.37 -26.20
C GLY A 450 32.28 5.91 -24.76
N ASP A 451 33.12 6.92 -24.56
CA ASP A 451 33.35 7.62 -23.28
C ASP A 451 32.93 9.10 -23.34
N ASP A 452 32.08 9.49 -24.31
CA ASP A 452 31.53 10.85 -24.39
C ASP A 452 30.02 10.88 -24.66
N LEU A 453 29.42 12.04 -24.44
CA LEU A 453 28.02 12.33 -24.73
C LEU A 453 27.91 13.14 -26.02
N GLU A 454 27.28 12.55 -27.04
CA GLU A 454 26.91 13.23 -28.28
C GLU A 454 25.54 13.88 -28.14
N LEU A 455 25.42 15.16 -28.50
CA LEU A 455 24.15 15.88 -28.44
C LEU A 455 23.22 15.40 -29.55
N VAL A 456 22.03 14.93 -29.19
CA VAL A 456 20.98 14.55 -30.15
C VAL A 456 20.10 15.75 -30.47
N TRP A 457 19.59 16.42 -29.44
CA TRP A 457 18.87 17.67 -29.55
C TRP A 457 18.98 18.47 -28.25
N GLU A 458 18.81 19.79 -28.36
CA GLU A 458 18.73 20.73 -27.25
C GLU A 458 17.47 21.60 -27.43
N SER A 459 16.77 21.87 -26.33
CA SER A 459 15.57 22.69 -26.25
C SER A 459 15.76 23.81 -25.23
N GLY A 460 15.28 25.02 -25.55
CA GLY A 460 15.58 26.25 -24.83
C GLY A 460 16.59 27.14 -25.58
N VAL A 461 16.66 28.42 -25.21
CA VAL A 461 17.66 29.35 -25.75
C VAL A 461 18.79 29.52 -24.75
N LYS A 462 19.97 29.01 -25.12
CA LYS A 462 21.15 28.99 -24.27
C LYS A 462 21.48 30.36 -23.67
N MET A 463 21.66 30.40 -22.35
CA MET A 463 21.99 31.59 -21.54
C MET A 463 20.91 32.67 -21.51
N LYS A 464 19.69 32.37 -21.97
CA LYS A 464 18.55 33.30 -21.95
C LYS A 464 17.40 32.67 -21.17
N PRO A 465 17.19 33.03 -19.90
CA PRO A 465 15.98 32.64 -19.19
C PRO A 465 14.75 33.30 -19.83
N GLY A 466 13.63 32.60 -19.80
CA GLY A 466 12.34 33.14 -20.23
C GLY A 466 11.18 32.21 -19.91
N ALA A 467 9.97 32.70 -20.15
CA ALA A 467 8.72 31.99 -19.89
C ALA A 467 7.90 31.70 -21.17
N ASP A 468 8.36 32.13 -22.34
CA ASP A 468 7.66 31.89 -23.60
C ASP A 468 7.85 30.44 -24.11
N ASP A 469 7.39 30.17 -25.34
CA ASP A 469 7.44 28.84 -25.96
C ASP A 469 8.85 28.39 -26.38
N ALA A 470 9.81 29.30 -26.47
CA ALA A 470 11.18 29.01 -26.89
C ALA A 470 12.16 28.93 -25.70
N HIS A 471 11.81 29.48 -24.55
CA HIS A 471 12.70 29.61 -23.41
C HIS A 471 12.26 28.77 -22.21
N PHE A 472 13.25 28.26 -21.47
CA PHE A 472 13.08 27.77 -20.11
C PHE A 472 13.69 28.77 -19.13
N CYS A 473 13.39 28.63 -17.83
CA CYS A 473 14.06 29.40 -16.80
C CYS A 473 14.42 28.49 -15.63
N LYS A 474 15.69 28.02 -15.65
CA LYS A 474 16.27 27.11 -14.66
C LYS A 474 15.43 25.83 -14.55
N PRO A 475 15.33 25.03 -15.63
CA PRO A 475 14.59 23.77 -15.62
C PRO A 475 15.18 22.81 -14.58
N THR A 476 14.31 22.15 -13.82
CA THR A 476 14.68 21.40 -12.61
C THR A 476 14.84 19.91 -12.86
N ALA A 477 13.89 19.25 -13.51
CA ALA A 477 13.94 17.82 -13.74
C ALA A 477 13.35 17.46 -15.10
N VAL A 478 13.66 16.24 -15.55
CA VAL A 478 13.22 15.69 -16.82
C VAL A 478 12.94 14.20 -16.65
N VAL A 479 11.88 13.70 -17.28
CA VAL A 479 11.51 12.28 -17.30
C VAL A 479 10.90 11.93 -18.66
N THR A 480 10.90 10.66 -19.04
CA THR A 480 10.25 10.19 -20.27
C THR A 480 9.19 9.13 -19.98
N ASN A 481 8.18 9.06 -20.84
CA ASN A 481 7.26 7.93 -20.94
C ASN A 481 6.91 7.69 -22.42
N ASP A 482 5.93 6.82 -22.68
CA ASP A 482 5.50 6.47 -24.04
C ASP A 482 4.89 7.65 -24.84
N GLU A 483 4.48 8.73 -24.16
CA GLU A 483 3.87 9.92 -24.77
C GLU A 483 4.87 11.04 -25.07
N GLY A 484 6.05 11.06 -24.44
CA GLY A 484 7.06 12.07 -24.68
C GLY A 484 7.99 12.33 -23.50
N VAL A 485 8.61 13.51 -23.52
CA VAL A 485 9.56 13.97 -22.50
C VAL A 485 8.89 15.07 -21.67
N PHE A 486 8.85 14.91 -20.35
CA PHE A 486 8.25 15.88 -19.44
C PHE A 486 9.34 16.58 -18.65
N VAL A 487 9.27 17.91 -18.60
CA VAL A 487 10.26 18.77 -17.95
C VAL A 487 9.56 19.65 -16.93
N THR A 488 10.08 19.69 -15.71
CA THR A 488 9.67 20.70 -14.74
C THR A 488 10.49 21.96 -14.93
N ASP A 489 9.83 23.09 -15.22
CA ASP A 489 10.45 24.41 -15.39
C ASP A 489 10.24 25.24 -14.11
N GLY A 490 10.81 24.71 -13.02
CA GLY A 490 10.27 24.97 -11.69
C GLY A 490 10.71 26.27 -11.03
N TYR A 491 11.95 26.71 -11.18
CA TYR A 491 12.47 27.83 -10.38
C TYR A 491 11.84 29.18 -10.71
N CYS A 492 11.41 29.40 -11.95
CA CYS A 492 10.81 30.68 -12.37
C CYS A 492 9.37 30.54 -12.89
N ASN A 493 9.03 29.43 -13.55
CA ASN A 493 7.83 29.35 -14.38
C ASN A 493 6.72 28.46 -13.81
N ASN A 494 6.97 27.70 -12.74
CA ASN A 494 5.95 26.91 -12.01
C ASN A 494 5.11 25.96 -12.89
N ARG A 495 5.73 25.41 -13.94
CA ARG A 495 5.04 24.64 -14.99
C ARG A 495 5.74 23.32 -15.30
N ILE A 496 4.99 22.45 -15.97
CA ILE A 496 5.49 21.25 -16.62
C ILE A 496 5.34 21.42 -18.13
N VAL A 497 6.41 21.14 -18.86
CA VAL A 497 6.47 21.24 -20.32
C VAL A 497 6.65 19.84 -20.90
N GLN A 498 5.81 19.47 -21.87
CA GLN A 498 6.01 18.26 -22.67
C GLN A 498 6.75 18.58 -23.96
N LEU A 499 7.79 17.82 -24.25
CA LEU A 499 8.57 17.87 -25.48
C LEU A 499 8.38 16.58 -26.28
N ASP A 500 8.48 16.71 -27.60
CA ASP A 500 8.61 15.59 -28.53
C ASP A 500 9.93 14.87 -28.28
N SER A 501 9.89 13.55 -28.15
CA SER A 501 11.06 12.72 -27.79
C SER A 501 12.14 12.66 -28.88
N THR A 502 11.76 12.92 -30.13
CA THR A 502 12.64 12.85 -31.30
C THR A 502 13.23 14.21 -31.64
N SER A 503 12.42 15.26 -31.64
CA SER A 503 12.84 16.59 -32.08
C SER A 503 13.16 17.55 -30.93
N GLY A 504 12.80 17.24 -29.69
CA GLY A 504 12.93 18.15 -28.54
C GLY A 504 12.01 19.38 -28.62
N LYS A 505 11.07 19.40 -29.57
CA LYS A 505 10.16 20.53 -29.78
C LYS A 505 9.07 20.49 -28.72
N ARG A 506 8.75 21.65 -28.15
CA ARG A 506 7.65 21.79 -27.22
C ARG A 506 6.30 21.46 -27.86
N MET A 507 5.54 20.60 -27.18
CA MET A 507 4.22 20.13 -27.61
C MET A 507 3.11 20.91 -26.89
N PHE A 508 3.12 20.90 -25.56
CA PHE A 508 2.24 21.72 -24.71
C PHE A 508 2.82 21.87 -23.30
N GLU A 509 2.16 22.67 -22.47
CA GLU A 509 2.50 22.86 -21.06
C GLU A 509 1.25 22.84 -20.19
N PHE A 510 1.44 22.61 -18.90
CA PHE A 510 0.41 22.74 -17.88
C PHE A 510 1.01 23.06 -16.52
N GLY A 511 0.14 23.44 -15.57
CA GLY A 511 0.53 23.94 -14.26
C GLY A 511 0.44 25.47 -14.19
N LEU A 512 0.03 25.97 -13.04
CA LEU A 512 -0.01 27.38 -12.70
C LEU A 512 0.55 27.58 -11.30
N SER A 513 0.97 28.80 -10.98
CA SER A 513 1.41 29.12 -9.62
C SER A 513 0.25 28.97 -8.62
N GLY A 514 0.45 28.20 -7.55
CA GLY A 514 -0.54 28.09 -6.47
C GLY A 514 -0.34 26.87 -5.56
N PRO A 515 -1.04 26.84 -4.40
CA PRO A 515 -1.00 25.72 -3.46
C PRO A 515 -2.06 24.64 -3.74
N GLY A 516 -2.98 24.89 -4.66
CA GLY A 516 -4.11 24.01 -4.97
C GLY A 516 -3.72 22.76 -5.76
N HIS A 517 -4.73 21.93 -6.02
CA HIS A 517 -4.60 20.72 -6.83
C HIS A 517 -4.27 21.06 -8.30
N GLY A 518 -3.24 20.43 -8.86
CA GLY A 518 -2.79 20.67 -10.23
C GLY A 518 -2.09 22.03 -10.45
N THR A 519 -1.83 22.76 -9.38
CA THR A 519 -1.00 23.97 -9.36
C THR A 519 0.29 23.72 -8.59
N PHE A 520 1.33 24.52 -8.85
CA PHE A 520 2.65 24.33 -8.28
C PHE A 520 3.23 25.62 -7.71
N ASN A 521 4.12 25.53 -6.73
CA ASN A 521 4.93 26.67 -6.29
C ASN A 521 6.39 26.50 -6.72
N LEU A 522 6.93 25.28 -6.68
CA LEU A 522 8.19 24.97 -7.34
C LEU A 522 8.26 23.47 -7.65
N PRO A 523 7.84 23.04 -8.85
CA PRO A 523 7.99 21.65 -9.26
C PRO A 523 9.49 21.36 -9.44
N HIS A 524 10.08 20.66 -8.47
CA HIS A 524 11.53 20.49 -8.37
C HIS A 524 12.03 19.17 -8.94
N ASP A 525 11.20 18.13 -8.85
CA ASP A 525 11.50 16.80 -9.36
C ASP A 525 10.25 16.19 -9.96
N ILE A 526 10.43 15.29 -10.92
CA ILE A 526 9.34 14.60 -11.60
C ILE A 526 9.78 13.18 -11.95
N VAL A 527 8.89 12.22 -11.70
CA VAL A 527 9.06 10.83 -12.14
C VAL A 527 7.76 10.32 -12.78
N THR A 528 7.88 9.25 -13.54
CA THR A 528 6.75 8.57 -14.17
C THR A 528 6.52 7.24 -13.49
N SER A 529 5.26 6.92 -13.22
CA SER A 529 4.87 5.61 -12.73
C SER A 529 4.57 4.64 -13.87
N PHE A 530 4.86 3.37 -13.64
CA PHE A 530 4.48 2.27 -14.54
C PHE A 530 3.45 1.39 -13.83
N PRO A 531 2.37 0.93 -14.50
CA PRO A 531 2.04 1.10 -15.92
C PRO A 531 1.12 2.28 -16.25
N SER A 532 0.67 3.08 -15.27
CA SER A 532 -0.33 4.13 -15.51
C SER A 532 0.20 5.31 -16.33
N ASN A 533 1.52 5.44 -16.50
CA ASN A 533 2.19 6.57 -17.14
C ASN A 533 1.86 7.93 -16.48
N HIS A 534 1.32 7.93 -15.25
CA HIS A 534 1.08 9.15 -14.48
C HIS A 534 2.41 9.77 -14.02
N LEU A 535 2.38 11.08 -13.84
CA LEU A 535 3.49 11.90 -13.39
C LEU A 535 3.37 12.13 -11.88
N PHE A 536 4.47 11.91 -11.17
CA PHE A 536 4.62 12.23 -9.74
C PHE A 536 5.55 13.41 -9.62
N VAL A 537 5.03 14.53 -9.13
CA VAL A 537 5.72 15.82 -9.13
C VAL A 537 6.00 16.23 -7.68
N ALA A 538 7.26 16.42 -7.34
CA ALA A 538 7.68 17.01 -6.08
C ALA A 538 7.52 18.53 -6.15
N ASP A 539 6.51 19.06 -5.46
CA ASP A 539 6.25 20.49 -5.37
C ASP A 539 6.89 21.06 -4.09
N ARG A 540 8.10 21.56 -4.27
CA ARG A 540 9.05 21.78 -3.18
C ARG A 540 8.57 22.79 -2.17
N GLU A 541 8.06 23.92 -2.62
CA GLU A 541 7.69 25.01 -1.71
C GLU A 541 6.27 24.87 -1.17
N ASN A 542 5.45 23.96 -1.73
CA ASN A 542 4.17 23.58 -1.15
C ASN A 542 4.27 22.34 -0.22
N GLY A 543 5.44 21.70 -0.14
CA GLY A 543 5.66 20.57 0.75
C GLY A 543 4.82 19.34 0.42
N LYS A 544 4.59 19.07 -0.87
CA LYS A 544 3.74 17.97 -1.31
C LYS A 544 4.27 17.26 -2.54
N VAL A 545 3.85 16.02 -2.71
CA VAL A 545 3.96 15.28 -3.98
C VAL A 545 2.59 15.18 -4.60
N GLN A 546 2.45 15.48 -5.89
CA GLN A 546 1.20 15.34 -6.62
C GLN A 546 1.33 14.24 -7.69
N GLU A 547 0.37 13.33 -7.73
CA GLU A 547 0.13 12.43 -8.86
C GLU A 547 -0.82 13.13 -9.84
N ILE A 548 -0.40 13.23 -11.10
CA ILE A 548 -1.07 13.99 -12.15
C ILE A 548 -1.01 13.19 -13.45
N THR A 549 -2.07 13.26 -14.26
CA THR A 549 -2.06 12.66 -15.59
C THR A 549 -1.06 13.39 -16.51
N THR A 550 -0.66 12.78 -17.62
CA THR A 550 0.16 13.44 -18.64
C THR A 550 -0.50 14.67 -19.27
N ARG A 551 -1.82 14.84 -19.08
CA ARG A 551 -2.61 15.98 -19.56
C ARG A 551 -2.74 17.11 -18.52
N GLY A 552 -2.20 16.91 -17.32
CA GLY A 552 -2.21 17.90 -16.24
C GLY A 552 -3.38 17.79 -15.27
N ASP A 553 -4.18 16.72 -15.35
CA ASP A 553 -5.29 16.50 -14.42
C ASP A 553 -4.78 15.93 -13.10
N PHE A 554 -5.16 16.58 -11.99
CA PHE A 554 -4.84 16.10 -10.66
C PHE A 554 -5.51 14.75 -10.34
N VAL A 555 -4.74 13.83 -9.78
CA VAL A 555 -5.23 12.52 -9.32
C VAL A 555 -5.24 12.46 -7.79
N LEU A 556 -4.09 12.70 -7.16
CA LEU A 556 -3.88 12.54 -5.71
C LEU A 556 -2.68 13.37 -5.24
N GLU A 557 -2.60 13.66 -3.94
CA GLU A 557 -1.40 14.21 -3.32
C GLU A 557 -1.01 13.54 -2.02
N TRP A 558 0.28 13.63 -1.69
CA TRP A 558 0.85 13.33 -0.39
C TRP A 558 1.32 14.63 0.25
N SER A 559 0.65 15.02 1.34
CA SER A 559 1.01 16.15 2.19
C SER A 559 0.94 15.73 3.66
N SER A 560 1.80 16.29 4.49
CA SER A 560 1.90 15.91 5.91
C SER A 560 2.50 17.05 6.73
N ASN A 561 2.21 17.08 8.03
CA ASN A 561 2.92 17.96 8.96
C ASN A 561 4.35 17.46 9.29
N LEU A 562 4.74 16.29 8.78
CA LEU A 562 6.09 15.72 8.94
C LEU A 562 7.14 16.44 8.09
N PHE A 563 6.73 17.22 7.08
CA PHE A 563 7.60 17.96 6.19
C PHE A 563 6.88 19.20 5.64
N SER A 564 7.60 20.29 5.41
CA SER A 564 7.06 21.51 4.76
C SER A 564 7.68 21.78 3.39
N ASN A 565 8.61 20.94 2.95
CA ASN A 565 9.19 20.99 1.62
C ASN A 565 9.52 19.58 1.11
N ILE A 566 9.40 19.32 -0.19
CA ILE A 566 9.81 18.05 -0.81
C ILE A 566 10.71 18.34 -2.01
N TYR A 567 11.96 17.92 -1.93
CA TYR A 567 12.93 18.17 -3.01
C TYR A 567 12.91 17.07 -4.05
N SER A 568 12.66 15.82 -3.67
CA SER A 568 12.75 14.72 -4.61
C SER A 568 11.72 13.66 -4.32
N VAL A 569 11.30 13.00 -5.39
CA VAL A 569 10.33 11.91 -5.39
C VAL A 569 10.85 10.80 -6.30
N ASP A 570 10.57 9.56 -5.94
CA ASP A 570 10.67 8.42 -6.85
C ASP A 570 9.60 7.38 -6.50
N THR A 571 9.27 6.50 -7.45
CA THR A 571 8.22 5.50 -7.28
C THR A 571 8.71 4.11 -7.65
N HIS A 572 8.30 3.11 -6.88
CA HIS A 572 8.53 1.71 -7.21
C HIS A 572 7.40 0.85 -6.64
N ASP A 573 6.85 -0.04 -7.48
CA ASP A 573 5.63 -0.80 -7.18
C ASP A 573 4.52 0.13 -6.64
N ASP A 574 3.98 -0.18 -5.46
CA ASP A 574 2.91 0.57 -4.80
C ASP A 574 3.44 1.69 -3.89
N TYR A 575 4.73 2.04 -3.95
CA TYR A 575 5.35 3.02 -3.05
C TYR A 575 5.80 4.29 -3.77
N VAL A 576 5.54 5.41 -3.10
CA VAL A 576 6.03 6.74 -3.43
C VAL A 576 7.03 7.15 -2.35
N TYR A 577 8.29 7.27 -2.72
CA TYR A 577 9.37 7.73 -1.85
C TYR A 577 9.56 9.22 -2.04
N MET A 578 9.65 9.96 -0.95
CA MET A 578 9.75 11.41 -0.95
C MET A 578 10.74 11.88 0.11
N VAL A 579 11.50 12.94 -0.19
CA VAL A 579 12.50 13.47 0.76
C VAL A 579 12.46 15.01 0.83
N PRO A 580 12.39 15.60 2.03
CA PRO A 580 12.61 17.02 2.23
C PRO A 580 14.09 17.36 2.07
N GLY A 581 14.38 18.57 1.61
CA GLY A 581 15.77 19.05 1.47
C GLY A 581 16.17 20.09 2.51
N ARG A 582 15.21 20.78 3.12
CA ARG A 582 15.44 21.68 4.26
C ARG A 582 14.90 21.06 5.54
N ILE A 583 15.62 21.28 6.63
CA ILE A 583 15.33 20.77 7.98
C ILE A 583 14.53 21.84 8.74
N ASP A 584 13.25 21.95 8.43
CA ASP A 584 12.31 22.90 9.03
C ASP A 584 11.24 22.21 9.90
N ALA A 585 10.94 20.93 9.66
CA ALA A 585 9.93 20.14 10.39
C ALA A 585 10.50 18.95 11.20
N GLY A 586 11.73 19.06 11.72
CA GLY A 586 12.45 17.99 12.42
C GLY A 586 13.59 17.39 11.57
N PRO A 587 14.28 16.33 12.05
CA PRO A 587 15.37 15.73 11.29
C PRO A 587 14.86 15.21 9.94
N ALA A 588 15.55 15.53 8.85
CA ALA A 588 15.16 15.04 7.53
C ALA A 588 15.22 13.51 7.47
N ARG A 589 14.21 12.92 6.82
CA ARG A 589 14.05 11.48 6.60
C ARG A 589 13.53 11.25 5.19
N VAL A 590 13.80 10.09 4.62
CA VAL A 590 13.06 9.63 3.44
C VAL A 590 11.74 9.08 3.94
N TYR A 591 10.62 9.57 3.41
CA TYR A 591 9.28 9.10 3.70
C TYR A 591 8.79 8.23 2.55
N ALA A 592 8.13 7.13 2.89
CA ALA A 592 7.52 6.23 1.91
C ALA A 592 6.01 6.20 2.17
N GLY A 593 5.23 6.62 1.18
CA GLY A 593 3.78 6.53 1.17
C GLY A 593 3.29 5.46 0.21
N ARG A 594 2.04 5.00 0.38
CA ARG A 594 1.42 4.07 -0.58
C ARG A 594 0.70 4.84 -1.68
N ALA A 595 0.95 4.44 -2.93
CA ALA A 595 0.23 4.89 -4.12
C ALA A 595 -1.29 4.79 -3.90
N GLY A 596 -2.06 5.79 -4.33
CA GLY A 596 -3.52 5.80 -4.18
C GLY A 596 -4.07 6.13 -2.78
N THR A 597 -3.23 6.24 -1.75
CA THR A 597 -3.70 6.54 -0.37
C THR A 597 -3.48 7.99 0.08
N GLY A 598 -2.43 8.66 -0.43
CA GLY A 598 -1.99 9.96 0.08
C GLY A 598 -1.35 9.90 1.47
N LEU A 599 -1.17 8.71 2.04
CA LEU A 599 -0.67 8.51 3.41
C LEU A 599 0.77 8.00 3.43
N ILE A 600 1.50 8.44 4.44
CA ILE A 600 2.84 7.96 4.78
C ILE A 600 2.74 6.65 5.55
N GLU A 601 3.55 5.66 5.18
CA GLU A 601 3.56 4.34 5.82
C GLU A 601 4.79 4.09 6.68
N PHE A 602 5.96 4.55 6.25
CA PHE A 602 7.19 4.46 7.02
C PHE A 602 8.16 5.57 6.61
N SER A 603 9.16 5.83 7.44
CA SER A 603 10.27 6.70 7.09
C SER A 603 11.60 6.15 7.61
N PHE A 604 12.69 6.53 6.98
CA PHE A 604 14.03 6.13 7.39
C PHE A 604 15.06 7.24 7.24
N ALA A 605 16.16 7.12 7.97
CA ALA A 605 17.27 8.06 7.94
C ALA A 605 18.62 7.32 7.99
N PRO A 606 19.74 8.00 7.68
CA PRO A 606 21.05 7.40 7.79
C PRO A 606 21.41 7.20 9.27
N THR A 607 22.11 6.10 9.50
CA THR A 607 22.62 5.69 10.81
C THR A 607 24.02 6.24 11.09
N SER A 608 24.80 6.55 10.04
CA SER A 608 26.17 7.06 10.17
C SER A 608 26.23 8.54 10.52
N ARG A 609 25.39 9.37 9.89
CA ARG A 609 25.25 10.80 10.14
C ARG A 609 23.88 11.29 9.66
N LYS A 610 23.40 12.41 10.20
CA LYS A 610 22.10 12.97 9.81
C LYS A 610 22.17 13.52 8.38
N PHE A 611 21.04 13.49 7.70
CA PHE A 611 20.82 14.34 6.53
C PHE A 611 20.91 15.81 6.95
N GLU A 612 21.46 16.63 6.06
CA GLU A 612 21.70 18.06 6.28
C GLU A 612 21.10 18.90 5.16
N HIS A 613 21.36 18.54 3.89
CA HIS A 613 20.78 19.22 2.74
C HIS A 613 20.52 18.26 1.57
N VAL A 614 19.55 17.37 1.74
CA VAL A 614 19.16 16.42 0.69
C VAL A 614 18.63 17.14 -0.55
N HIS A 615 19.00 16.65 -1.72
CA HIS A 615 18.60 17.26 -2.99
C HIS A 615 17.87 16.29 -3.92
N THR A 616 18.26 15.02 -3.92
CA THR A 616 17.72 14.02 -4.87
C THR A 616 17.68 12.63 -4.22
N LEU A 617 16.68 11.82 -4.58
CA LEU A 617 16.56 10.41 -4.24
C LEU A 617 16.20 9.59 -5.48
N ARG A 618 16.72 8.37 -5.60
CA ARG A 618 16.25 7.39 -6.59
C ARG A 618 16.20 5.99 -6.01
N VAL A 619 15.27 5.19 -6.49
CA VAL A 619 15.05 3.79 -6.13
C VAL A 619 15.53 2.91 -7.28
N SER A 620 16.19 1.80 -6.98
CA SER A 620 16.62 0.85 -8.01
C SER A 620 15.40 0.18 -8.68
N PRO A 621 15.54 -0.29 -9.94
CA PRO A 621 14.42 -0.92 -10.65
C PRO A 621 13.81 -2.13 -9.94
N ASP A 622 14.60 -2.89 -9.16
CA ASP A 622 14.12 -3.98 -8.29
C ASP A 622 13.59 -3.55 -6.90
N GLY A 623 13.54 -2.25 -6.62
CA GLY A 623 13.06 -1.69 -5.36
C GLY A 623 13.98 -1.94 -4.17
N TYR A 624 15.14 -2.56 -4.39
CA TYR A 624 15.97 -3.07 -3.30
C TYR A 624 16.90 -2.01 -2.72
N ARG A 625 17.37 -1.07 -3.54
CA ARG A 625 18.28 0.00 -3.15
C ARG A 625 17.63 1.37 -3.30
N ILE A 626 18.01 2.27 -2.41
CA ILE A 626 17.65 3.68 -2.48
C ILE A 626 18.94 4.49 -2.38
N ALA A 627 19.19 5.34 -3.37
CA ALA A 627 20.31 6.26 -3.41
C ALA A 627 19.82 7.67 -3.08
N VAL A 628 20.49 8.37 -2.17
CA VAL A 628 20.11 9.72 -1.73
C VAL A 628 21.33 10.64 -1.78
N GLY A 629 21.20 11.77 -2.48
CA GLY A 629 22.25 12.78 -2.59
C GLY A 629 22.05 13.93 -1.61
N ASP A 630 23.03 14.14 -0.73
CA ASP A 630 23.08 15.27 0.21
C ASP A 630 24.17 16.26 -0.21
N ASN A 631 23.86 17.56 -0.21
CA ASN A 631 24.73 18.63 -0.70
C ASN A 631 25.52 19.35 0.40
N HIS A 632 25.29 19.07 1.69
CA HIS A 632 26.17 19.55 2.76
C HIS A 632 27.30 18.54 3.00
N GLY A 633 28.52 18.92 2.64
CA GLY A 633 29.63 17.97 2.52
C GLY A 633 29.24 16.87 1.53
N PRO A 634 29.23 17.15 0.21
CA PRO A 634 28.50 16.36 -0.78
C PRO A 634 28.72 14.86 -0.63
N THR A 635 27.62 14.13 -0.44
CA THR A 635 27.64 12.72 -0.07
C THR A 635 26.50 11.97 -0.74
N LEU A 636 26.84 10.81 -1.30
CA LEU A 636 25.90 9.82 -1.75
C LEU A 636 25.66 8.81 -0.62
N PHE A 637 24.45 8.79 -0.08
CA PHE A 637 23.99 7.72 0.80
C PHE A 637 23.35 6.61 -0.02
N VAL A 638 23.63 5.36 0.34
CA VAL A 638 23.01 4.18 -0.28
C VAL A 638 22.37 3.36 0.81
N PHE A 639 21.11 3.02 0.60
CA PHE A 639 20.28 2.23 1.48
C PHE A 639 19.80 0.97 0.80
N ARG A 640 19.52 -0.05 1.60
CA ARG A 640 18.96 -1.32 1.16
C ARG A 640 17.74 -1.67 2.00
N ILE A 641 16.61 -1.93 1.34
CA ILE A 641 15.40 -2.40 2.00
C ILE A 641 15.55 -3.91 2.29
N GLN A 642 15.13 -4.33 3.47
CA GLN A 642 15.05 -5.75 3.82
C GLN A 642 13.73 -6.10 4.53
N PRO A 643 13.24 -7.34 4.39
CA PRO A 643 13.70 -8.36 3.44
C PRO A 643 13.59 -7.88 1.98
N LYS A 644 14.40 -8.44 1.06
CA LYS A 644 14.21 -8.16 -0.37
C LYS A 644 12.79 -8.57 -0.70
N ARG A 645 11.97 -7.62 -1.14
CA ARG A 645 10.62 -7.96 -1.55
C ARG A 645 10.69 -8.94 -2.72
N PRO A 646 9.86 -9.99 -2.75
CA PRO A 646 9.73 -10.77 -3.96
C PRO A 646 9.29 -9.81 -5.06
N THR A 647 10.13 -9.62 -6.07
CA THR A 647 9.75 -8.94 -7.31
C THR A 647 8.46 -9.61 -7.78
N SER A 648 7.44 -8.84 -8.12
CA SER A 648 6.16 -9.31 -8.64
C SER A 648 6.36 -10.03 -9.98
N PHE A 649 6.83 -11.28 -9.93
CA PHE A 649 7.26 -12.16 -11.03
C PHE A 649 8.32 -11.57 -12.01
N PRO A 650 9.32 -12.36 -12.44
CA PRO A 650 10.07 -12.00 -13.63
C PRO A 650 9.11 -12.07 -14.81
N ARG A 651 8.78 -10.93 -15.42
CA ARG A 651 8.13 -10.92 -16.73
C ARG A 651 9.14 -11.49 -17.73
N SER A 652 8.94 -12.74 -18.10
CA SER A 652 9.75 -13.41 -19.13
C SER A 652 9.81 -12.52 -20.38
N PRO A 653 11.00 -12.30 -20.98
CA PRO A 653 11.07 -11.71 -22.30
C PRO A 653 10.65 -12.80 -23.27
N PHE A 654 9.39 -12.80 -23.71
CA PHE A 654 9.08 -13.46 -24.98
C PHE A 654 9.67 -12.60 -26.09
N MET A 655 10.97 -12.79 -26.34
CA MET A 655 11.56 -12.54 -27.65
C MET A 655 10.84 -13.45 -28.63
N PHE A 656 9.98 -12.90 -29.49
CA PHE A 656 9.75 -13.54 -30.77
C PHE A 656 10.96 -13.24 -31.65
N SER A 657 11.89 -14.18 -31.67
CA SER A 657 12.84 -14.31 -32.79
C SER A 657 11.99 -14.60 -34.05
N THR A 658 11.88 -13.62 -34.93
CA THR A 658 11.37 -13.82 -36.29
C THR A 658 12.47 -14.44 -37.13
N SER A 659 12.64 -15.76 -37.03
CA SER A 659 13.29 -16.52 -38.09
C SER A 659 12.27 -16.73 -39.22
N PHE A 660 12.41 -15.94 -40.28
CA PHE A 660 11.73 -16.16 -41.55
C PHE A 660 12.19 -17.50 -42.13
N TYR A 661 11.29 -18.48 -42.16
CA TYR A 661 11.33 -19.55 -43.14
C TYR A 661 10.23 -19.29 -44.16
N LEU A 662 10.63 -18.98 -45.38
CA LEU A 662 9.79 -19.04 -46.57
C LEU A 662 9.20 -20.46 -46.67
N PHE A 663 7.88 -20.58 -46.76
CA PHE A 663 7.26 -21.66 -47.52
C PHE A 663 5.94 -21.21 -48.16
N ASP A 664 5.74 -21.77 -49.34
CA ASP A 664 4.82 -21.44 -50.42
C ASP A 664 3.36 -21.21 -50.04
N ALA A 665 2.78 -20.23 -50.73
CA ALA A 665 1.36 -20.02 -50.86
C ALA A 665 0.80 -20.96 -51.92
N GLU A 666 0.00 -21.96 -51.52
CA GLU A 666 -1.07 -22.47 -52.37
C GLU A 666 -2.08 -23.30 -51.56
N ARG A 667 -3.37 -23.04 -51.83
CA ARG A 667 -4.60 -23.73 -51.35
C ARG A 667 -5.26 -23.20 -50.07
N TRP A 668 -6.15 -22.23 -50.28
CA TRP A 668 -7.32 -21.98 -49.44
C TRP A 668 -8.54 -22.73 -50.01
N PRO A 669 -9.52 -23.14 -49.16
CA PRO A 669 -10.92 -23.00 -49.56
C PRO A 669 -11.79 -22.26 -48.51
N LEU A 670 -12.44 -21.18 -48.98
CA LEU A 670 -13.88 -20.89 -48.83
C LEU A 670 -14.58 -20.92 -47.45
N LEU A 671 -13.94 -20.45 -46.37
CA LEU A 671 -14.66 -20.17 -45.10
C LEU A 671 -14.41 -18.79 -44.47
N MET A 672 -13.65 -17.89 -45.11
CA MET A 672 -13.24 -16.61 -44.52
C MET A 672 -13.99 -15.36 -45.02
N ILE A 673 -15.06 -15.52 -45.80
CA ILE A 673 -15.86 -14.38 -46.29
C ILE A 673 -16.90 -13.89 -45.25
N PRO A 674 -17.51 -14.73 -44.38
CA PRO A 674 -18.45 -14.22 -43.36
C PRO A 674 -17.75 -13.53 -42.18
N VAL A 675 -16.51 -13.93 -41.85
CA VAL A 675 -15.77 -13.47 -40.67
C VAL A 675 -15.23 -12.05 -40.88
N ILE A 676 -14.79 -11.73 -42.09
CA ILE A 676 -14.32 -10.38 -42.46
C ILE A 676 -15.50 -9.40 -42.55
N GLY A 677 -16.70 -9.87 -42.96
CA GLY A 677 -17.92 -9.07 -42.97
C GLY A 677 -18.41 -8.66 -41.58
N CYS A 678 -18.37 -9.58 -40.60
CA CYS A 678 -18.73 -9.26 -39.22
C CYS A 678 -17.75 -8.29 -38.54
N ALA A 679 -16.45 -8.40 -38.83
CA ALA A 679 -15.44 -7.50 -38.27
C ALA A 679 -15.62 -6.05 -38.75
N MET A 680 -15.96 -5.84 -40.03
CA MET A 680 -16.15 -4.50 -40.61
C MET A 680 -17.41 -3.81 -40.07
N ILE A 681 -18.47 -4.56 -39.78
CA ILE A 681 -19.73 -4.01 -39.20
C ILE A 681 -19.53 -3.63 -37.73
N ILE A 682 -18.76 -4.41 -36.97
CA ILE A 682 -18.43 -4.10 -35.58
C ILE A 682 -17.53 -2.86 -35.49
N ILE A 683 -16.56 -2.72 -36.39
CA ILE A 683 -15.69 -1.53 -36.46
C ILE A 683 -16.51 -0.29 -36.87
N GLY A 684 -17.44 -0.41 -37.82
CA GLY A 684 -18.35 0.68 -38.21
C GLY A 684 -19.26 1.15 -37.06
N PHE A 685 -19.78 0.22 -36.26
CA PHE A 685 -20.66 0.55 -35.13
C PHE A 685 -19.90 1.21 -33.96
N VAL A 686 -18.65 0.80 -33.72
CA VAL A 686 -17.76 1.39 -32.70
C VAL A 686 -17.33 2.81 -33.11
N VAL A 687 -17.07 3.06 -34.40
CA VAL A 687 -16.71 4.40 -34.91
C VAL A 687 -17.91 5.37 -34.87
N CYS A 688 -19.13 4.90 -35.17
CA CYS A 688 -20.35 5.71 -35.05
C CYS A 688 -20.70 6.07 -33.60
N LEU A 689 -20.48 5.16 -32.63
CA LEU A 689 -20.70 5.45 -31.21
C LEU A 689 -19.64 6.41 -30.64
N ARG A 690 -18.45 6.49 -31.25
CA ARG A 690 -17.36 7.38 -30.82
C ARG A 690 -17.53 8.81 -31.33
N ASN A 691 -18.17 9.02 -32.49
CA ASN A 691 -18.40 10.36 -33.06
C ASN A 691 -19.73 11.02 -32.62
N GLY A 692 -20.58 10.33 -31.85
CA GLY A 692 -21.87 10.85 -31.37
C GLY A 692 -21.89 11.46 -29.96
N ARG A 693 -20.75 11.60 -29.29
CA ARG A 693 -20.65 12.14 -27.92
C ARG A 693 -19.63 13.28 -27.82
N GLU A 694 -19.87 14.36 -28.56
CA GLU A 694 -19.43 15.69 -28.14
C GLU A 694 -20.58 16.41 -27.42
N ARG A 695 -20.24 17.09 -26.32
CA ARG A 695 -21.06 17.96 -25.44
C ARG A 695 -21.97 17.30 -24.39
N LYS A 696 -21.41 17.09 -23.19
CA LYS A 696 -21.74 17.88 -21.99
C LYS A 696 -20.77 17.55 -20.84
N VAL A 697 -20.12 18.59 -20.35
CA VAL A 697 -19.26 18.63 -19.17
C VAL A 697 -20.11 18.46 -17.92
N THR A 698 -19.74 17.53 -17.02
CA THR A 698 -19.93 17.65 -15.57
C THR A 698 -18.99 16.71 -14.80
N LYS A 699 -18.41 17.28 -13.75
CA LYS A 699 -17.50 16.80 -12.70
C LYS A 699 -17.65 15.36 -12.20
N ASN A 700 -16.51 14.87 -11.69
CA ASN A 700 -16.27 13.71 -10.83
C ASN A 700 -16.46 12.34 -11.48
N HIS A 701 -15.41 11.52 -11.49
CA HIS A 701 -15.33 10.21 -10.84
C HIS A 701 -14.02 9.52 -11.24
N VAL A 702 -13.15 9.31 -10.25
CA VAL A 702 -11.99 8.42 -10.33
C VAL A 702 -12.52 6.99 -10.26
N THR A 703 -12.27 6.19 -11.30
CA THR A 703 -12.59 4.77 -11.34
C THR A 703 -11.29 3.99 -11.48
N PHE A 704 -10.86 3.32 -10.40
CA PHE A 704 -9.80 2.33 -10.46
C PHE A 704 -10.41 0.95 -10.76
N ASP A 705 -10.02 0.38 -11.89
CA ASP A 705 -10.36 -0.99 -12.28
C ASP A 705 -9.47 -2.00 -11.53
N LYS A 706 -9.98 -2.57 -10.43
CA LYS A 706 -9.36 -3.67 -9.69
C LYS A 706 -9.64 -5.02 -10.37
N LYS A 707 -9.09 -5.27 -11.57
CA LYS A 707 -9.36 -6.54 -12.28
C LYS A 707 -8.25 -7.59 -12.33
N ASP A 708 -7.09 -7.38 -11.70
CA ASP A 708 -6.01 -8.39 -11.69
C ASP A 708 -5.60 -8.90 -10.31
N TYR A 709 -6.58 -9.30 -9.49
CA TYR A 709 -6.35 -10.23 -8.38
C TYR A 709 -7.24 -11.47 -8.58
N LYS A 710 -6.71 -12.47 -9.29
CA LYS A 710 -7.21 -13.84 -9.17
C LYS A 710 -6.72 -14.40 -7.84
N ALA A 711 -7.64 -14.92 -7.03
CA ALA A 711 -7.26 -15.85 -5.97
C ALA A 711 -6.41 -16.96 -6.59
N LEU A 712 -5.30 -17.31 -5.95
CA LEU A 712 -4.54 -18.51 -6.29
C LEU A 712 -5.54 -19.68 -6.42
N PRO A 713 -5.64 -20.34 -7.59
CA PRO A 713 -6.25 -21.65 -7.63
C PRO A 713 -5.40 -22.53 -6.72
N LEU A 714 -6.04 -23.22 -5.78
CA LEU A 714 -5.43 -24.41 -5.18
C LEU A 714 -5.02 -25.32 -6.33
N ASP A 715 -3.74 -25.66 -6.42
CA ASP A 715 -3.21 -26.56 -7.44
C ASP A 715 -4.06 -27.82 -7.48
N LYS A 716 -4.66 -28.07 -8.65
CA LYS A 716 -5.40 -29.29 -8.99
C LYS A 716 -4.48 -30.39 -9.53
N GLU A 717 -3.17 -30.32 -9.27
CA GLU A 717 -2.22 -31.32 -9.77
C GLU A 717 -1.93 -32.48 -8.80
N ASP A 718 -2.41 -32.46 -7.56
CA ASP A 718 -2.32 -33.61 -6.63
C ASP A 718 -3.60 -34.46 -6.53
N ALA A 719 -4.65 -34.15 -7.30
CA ALA A 719 -5.94 -34.85 -7.23
C ALA A 719 -6.19 -35.91 -8.33
N VAL A 720 -5.20 -36.23 -9.17
CA VAL A 720 -5.39 -37.18 -10.30
C VAL A 720 -4.29 -38.27 -10.38
N LYS A 721 -3.52 -38.52 -9.31
CA LYS A 721 -2.47 -39.56 -9.34
C LYS A 721 -2.59 -40.66 -8.28
N LEU A 722 -3.81 -41.05 -7.92
CA LEU A 722 -4.11 -42.22 -7.09
C LEU A 722 -5.48 -42.84 -7.46
N MET A 723 -5.65 -43.17 -8.74
CA MET A 723 -6.61 -44.18 -9.23
C MET A 723 -6.00 -44.86 -10.47
N SER A 724 -4.94 -45.64 -10.25
CA SER A 724 -4.51 -46.77 -11.09
C SER A 724 -3.29 -47.39 -10.42
N ASP A 725 -3.56 -48.38 -9.58
CA ASP A 725 -2.90 -49.69 -9.63
C ASP A 725 -3.27 -50.48 -8.36
N ASN A 726 -4.30 -51.29 -8.51
CA ASN A 726 -4.45 -52.52 -7.76
C ASN A 726 -3.48 -53.53 -8.39
N SER A 727 -2.46 -53.96 -7.64
CA SER A 727 -2.19 -55.39 -7.44
C SER A 727 -1.00 -55.58 -6.52
N ASP A 728 -1.25 -56.37 -5.47
CA ASP A 728 -0.36 -57.40 -4.95
C ASP A 728 0.64 -57.09 -3.81
N ILE A 729 0.24 -57.62 -2.64
CA ILE A 729 0.96 -58.63 -1.82
C ILE A 729 1.65 -58.17 -0.51
N GLU A 730 1.03 -58.68 0.57
CA GLU A 730 1.53 -59.24 1.85
C GLU A 730 2.19 -58.39 2.96
N GLU A 731 1.54 -58.50 4.13
CA GLU A 731 2.03 -58.36 5.52
C GLU A 731 3.35 -59.13 5.78
N PRO A 732 4.12 -58.83 6.86
CA PRO A 732 3.69 -58.27 8.16
C PRO A 732 4.34 -56.96 8.62
#